data_AF-A0A1X6N5W5-F1
#
_entry.id   AF-A0A1X6N5W5-F1
#
_cell.length_a   1.000
_cell.length_b   1.000
_cell.length_c   1.000
_cell.angle_alpha   90.00
_cell.angle_beta   90.00
_cell.angle_gamma   90.00
#
_symmetry.space_group_name_H-M   'P 1'
#
loop_
_entity.id
_entity.type
_entity.pdbx_description
1 polymer ?
#
loop_
_entity_poly.entity_id
_entity_poly.type
_entity_poly.pdbx_seq_one_letter_code
_entity_poly.pdbx_strand_id
1 'polypeptide(L)'
;MSYKCSVLDIGTKLLMIFSLEDQLWIFINCFVDLDITIHAQTARMWISGDESLRQMTLKLFQHPRHLMMLILYHVLIMPMCITVCEVINGDRVPYFGHIFRPRESAFRISQHAGAILELGRSIRACFRASDVACRVHAFVYILHYIAEVMKTGVVWRVVIVVCSSRSVLLHTFASQDVWHVVFGTLGERKSMLEMQRCDGARPACGQCQRADRAADCEYADGQGATASQILEQQVTQLEGRIAELESAAAPLVLHDPYEAYRRSQTAAQAGPTAAQRTQDQHNVMKYFFRHASEVGFFLHIQRFLQNIAIGPYPDHISALLNAIYLLGAQFSNDVQLQAQQDRYLSHAIDLVTPAMSSGNPSAVIYVLQTEVLLAYYFFDNNRALEGTYHMQAAGSTALACRLHQIRSARPSTGSLGGAQYNLPPPVDYIEEGERVNAFWAAFVLDKCWSTVLGSSPALTDDASRCSQIDVPWPLDMRSYENHPFPSDFRSMATVQMFIGNTGPEGNVNSLLALHAKAASLLESAHRLVSRWDPGNPTFQGNFNHLDSRLERFKQSLPSISRIDPARMDIIRDLFVIHTLVHTATITLHKPTEPQAVASNGRTWIAATAAVGVLQRVDLNSIQYINPIMSMLLTTIADVIVRGIMTAKSQNAINASNRPALMAPLNQILAALDRWSTRSPTARNQRMIVQQSMADL
;
A
#
# COMPACT_ATOMS: atom_id res chain seq x y z
N MET A 1 12.63 20.78 -36.78
CA MET A 1 11.50 19.84 -36.74
C MET A 1 10.91 19.85 -35.34
N SER A 2 9.63 20.22 -35.22
CA SER A 2 8.89 20.29 -33.96
C SER A 2 8.51 18.87 -33.51
N TYR A 3 8.82 18.51 -32.26
CA TYR A 3 8.32 17.28 -31.64
C TYR A 3 7.02 17.60 -30.89
N LYS A 4 5.90 17.07 -31.38
CA LYS A 4 4.63 17.03 -30.62
C LYS A 4 4.73 15.93 -29.56
N CYS A 5 4.85 16.32 -28.29
CA CYS A 5 4.67 15.41 -27.17
C CYS A 5 3.17 15.25 -26.91
N SER A 6 2.64 14.03 -27.03
CA SER A 6 1.28 13.70 -26.62
C SER A 6 1.39 12.93 -25.30
N VAL A 7 1.08 13.59 -24.19
CA VAL A 7 1.02 12.95 -22.86
C VAL A 7 -0.31 12.23 -22.78
N LEU A 8 -0.29 10.89 -22.80
CA LEU A 8 -1.43 10.07 -22.40
C LEU A 8 -1.23 9.70 -20.93
N ASP A 9 -2.03 10.32 -20.06
CA ASP A 9 -2.07 10.03 -18.64
C ASP A 9 -2.83 8.71 -18.42
N ILE A 10 -2.10 7.64 -18.11
CA ILE A 10 -2.63 6.37 -17.65
C ILE A 10 -1.84 6.04 -16.38
N GLY A 11 -2.51 6.07 -15.23
CA GLY A 11 -1.92 6.00 -13.89
C GLY A 11 -0.82 4.96 -13.71
N THR A 12 0.19 5.35 -12.92
CA THR A 12 1.25 4.52 -12.30
C THR A 12 1.68 3.29 -13.10
N LYS A 13 2.34 3.51 -14.24
CA LYS A 13 3.08 2.47 -14.98
C LYS A 13 4.47 2.96 -15.37
N LEU A 14 5.47 2.11 -15.16
CA LEU A 14 6.82 2.33 -15.66
C LEU A 14 6.84 1.97 -17.15
N LEU A 15 7.06 2.96 -18.01
CA LEU A 15 7.19 2.76 -19.46
C LEU A 15 8.64 3.02 -19.85
N MET A 16 9.40 1.97 -20.20
CA MET A 16 10.72 2.12 -20.81
C MET A 16 10.59 2.03 -22.33
N ILE A 17 11.10 3.04 -23.03
CA ILE A 17 11.12 3.11 -24.49
C ILE A 17 12.58 3.00 -24.93
N PHE A 18 12.90 2.01 -25.75
CA PHE A 18 14.20 1.91 -26.42
C PHE A 18 14.07 2.41 -27.86
N SER A 19 15.01 3.25 -28.28
CA SER A 19 15.18 3.65 -29.67
C SER A 19 16.50 3.05 -30.17
N LEU A 20 16.41 2.14 -31.13
CA LEU A 20 17.55 1.75 -31.96
C LEU A 20 17.54 2.66 -33.20
N GLU A 21 18.73 3.09 -33.65
CA GLU A 21 18.84 3.76 -34.95
C GLU A 21 18.34 2.78 -36.03
N ASP A 22 17.27 3.22 -36.68
CA ASP A 22 16.45 2.59 -37.70
C ASP A 22 15.74 1.26 -37.38
N GLN A 23 14.42 1.41 -37.13
CA GLN A 23 13.32 0.47 -37.39
C GLN A 23 13.01 -0.65 -36.38
N LEU A 24 13.31 -0.51 -35.08
CA LEU A 24 12.68 -1.39 -34.08
C LEU A 24 12.35 -0.69 -32.75
N TRP A 25 11.07 -0.72 -32.36
CA TRP A 25 10.58 -0.27 -31.06
C TRP A 25 10.26 -1.49 -30.20
N ILE A 26 10.96 -1.65 -29.07
CA ILE A 26 10.66 -2.71 -28.10
C ILE A 26 9.87 -2.11 -26.94
N PHE A 27 8.64 -2.60 -26.76
CA PHE A 27 7.77 -2.26 -25.62
C PHE A 27 7.82 -3.40 -24.60
N ILE A 28 8.30 -3.12 -23.39
CA ILE A 28 8.24 -4.07 -22.27
C ILE A 28 7.21 -3.56 -21.27
N ASN A 29 6.10 -4.28 -21.14
CA ASN A 29 5.08 -4.05 -20.12
C ASN A 29 5.38 -4.99 -18.95
N CYS A 30 5.76 -4.46 -17.79
CA CYS A 30 5.82 -5.27 -16.57
C CYS A 30 4.39 -5.49 -16.05
N PHE A 31 3.78 -6.62 -16.40
CA PHE A 31 2.55 -7.09 -15.77
C PHE A 31 2.90 -7.78 -14.45
N VAL A 32 2.29 -7.30 -13.37
CA VAL A 32 2.02 -8.09 -12.17
C VAL A 32 0.51 -8.35 -12.20
N ASP A 33 0.14 -9.62 -12.07
CA ASP A 33 -1.22 -10.19 -12.06
C ASP A 33 -1.95 -10.38 -13.39
N LEU A 34 -1.93 -11.62 -13.92
CA LEU A 34 -3.03 -12.17 -14.70
C LEU A 34 -3.13 -13.72 -14.56
N ASP A 35 -4.38 -14.17 -14.42
CA ASP A 35 -4.89 -15.51 -14.15
C ASP A 35 -4.35 -16.63 -15.09
N ILE A 36 -3.63 -17.62 -14.52
CA ILE A 36 -3.01 -18.77 -15.22
C ILE A 36 -4.05 -19.76 -15.81
N THR A 37 -5.30 -19.69 -15.36
CA THR A 37 -6.33 -20.71 -15.62
C THR A 37 -6.89 -20.65 -17.04
N ILE A 38 -6.98 -19.46 -17.65
CA ILE A 38 -7.54 -19.26 -19.00
C ILE A 38 -6.57 -19.79 -20.07
N HIS A 39 -5.26 -19.67 -19.86
CA HIS A 39 -4.26 -20.14 -20.82
C HIS A 39 -4.07 -21.66 -20.81
N ALA A 40 -4.33 -22.32 -19.67
CA ALA A 40 -4.28 -23.77 -19.57
C ALA A 40 -5.38 -24.48 -20.39
N GLN A 41 -6.58 -23.88 -20.51
CA GLN A 41 -7.66 -24.43 -21.33
C GLN A 41 -7.39 -24.27 -22.82
N THR A 42 -6.86 -23.12 -23.26
CA THR A 42 -6.49 -22.87 -24.66
C THR A 42 -5.33 -23.76 -25.11
N ALA A 43 -4.36 -24.02 -24.24
CA ALA A 43 -3.25 -24.93 -24.51
C ALA A 43 -3.72 -26.39 -24.64
N ARG A 44 -4.65 -26.86 -23.79
CA ARG A 44 -5.25 -28.20 -23.90
C ARG A 44 -6.02 -28.40 -25.21
N MET A 45 -6.73 -27.37 -25.67
CA MET A 45 -7.45 -27.42 -26.95
C MET A 45 -6.50 -27.50 -28.16
N TRP A 46 -5.36 -26.80 -28.13
CA TRP A 46 -4.39 -26.78 -29.23
C TRP A 46 -3.59 -28.07 -29.38
N ILE A 47 -3.44 -28.83 -28.29
CA ILE A 47 -2.76 -30.13 -28.26
C ILE A 47 -3.66 -31.25 -28.81
N SER A 48 -4.98 -31.05 -28.86
CA SER A 48 -5.95 -32.09 -29.29
C SER A 48 -5.91 -32.44 -30.79
N GLY A 49 -5.16 -31.71 -31.62
CA GLY A 49 -4.92 -32.06 -33.02
C GLY A 49 -6.11 -31.89 -33.98
N ASP A 50 -7.23 -31.31 -33.53
CA ASP A 50 -8.40 -31.07 -34.38
C ASP A 50 -8.21 -29.83 -35.29
N GLU A 51 -7.98 -30.09 -36.58
CA GLU A 51 -7.66 -29.08 -37.60
C GLU A 51 -8.83 -28.10 -37.84
N SER A 52 -10.07 -28.50 -37.52
CA SER A 52 -11.27 -27.66 -37.68
C SER A 52 -11.34 -26.52 -36.65
N LEU A 53 -10.92 -26.79 -35.40
CA LEU A 53 -10.85 -25.82 -34.31
C LEU A 53 -9.65 -24.88 -34.46
N ARG A 54 -8.54 -25.35 -35.03
CA ARG A 54 -7.39 -24.50 -35.39
C ARG A 54 -7.77 -23.43 -36.40
N GLN A 55 -8.51 -23.81 -37.45
CA GLN A 55 -9.00 -22.88 -38.47
C GLN A 55 -10.03 -21.88 -37.91
N MET A 56 -10.86 -22.28 -36.94
CA MET A 56 -11.79 -21.37 -36.26
C MET A 56 -11.06 -20.35 -35.37
N THR A 57 -10.02 -20.78 -34.66
CA THR A 57 -9.18 -19.91 -33.82
C THR A 57 -8.39 -18.91 -34.65
N LEU A 58 -7.85 -19.34 -35.80
CA LEU A 58 -7.13 -18.46 -36.74
C LEU A 58 -8.06 -17.42 -37.40
N LYS A 59 -9.34 -17.75 -37.62
CA LYS A 59 -10.33 -16.77 -38.11
C LYS A 59 -10.73 -15.73 -37.07
N LEU A 60 -10.64 -16.05 -35.77
CA LEU A 60 -10.95 -15.12 -34.67
C LEU A 60 -9.87 -14.03 -34.47
N PHE A 61 -8.64 -14.22 -34.98
CA PHE A 61 -7.52 -13.29 -34.79
C PHE A 61 -7.00 -12.73 -36.13
N GLN A 62 -7.80 -11.91 -36.81
CA GLN A 62 -7.41 -11.26 -38.07
C GLN A 62 -6.52 -10.00 -37.92
N HIS A 63 -6.00 -9.69 -36.72
CA HIS A 63 -5.17 -8.50 -36.50
C HIS A 63 -3.68 -8.84 -36.26
N PRO A 64 -2.71 -8.21 -36.97
CA PRO A 64 -1.27 -8.54 -36.91
C PRO A 64 -0.61 -8.40 -35.52
N ARG A 65 -1.26 -7.75 -34.55
CA ARG A 65 -0.77 -7.64 -33.16
C ARG A 65 -0.87 -8.95 -32.37
N HIS A 66 -1.81 -9.84 -32.71
CA HIS A 66 -1.98 -11.11 -31.99
C HIS A 66 -1.02 -12.20 -32.47
N LEU A 67 -0.59 -12.15 -33.74
CA LEU A 67 0.44 -13.04 -34.28
C LEU A 67 1.81 -12.80 -33.63
N MET A 68 2.13 -11.54 -33.31
CA MET A 68 3.38 -11.17 -32.63
C MET A 68 3.42 -11.64 -31.16
N MET A 69 2.28 -11.63 -30.45
CA MET A 69 2.18 -12.21 -29.10
C MET A 69 2.29 -13.74 -29.12
N LEU A 70 1.77 -14.41 -30.15
CA LEU A 70 1.89 -15.86 -30.30
C LEU A 70 3.36 -16.28 -30.53
N ILE A 71 4.11 -15.50 -31.31
CA ILE A 71 5.53 -15.72 -31.57
C ILE A 71 6.36 -15.47 -30.30
N LEU A 72 6.07 -14.41 -29.53
CA LEU A 72 6.72 -14.16 -28.24
C LEU A 72 6.48 -15.29 -27.23
N TYR A 73 5.26 -15.85 -27.20
CA TYR A 73 4.91 -16.95 -26.29
C TYR A 73 5.65 -18.26 -26.64
N HIS A 74 5.77 -18.59 -27.93
CA HIS A 74 6.46 -19.81 -28.37
C HIS A 74 7.98 -19.72 -28.35
N VAL A 75 8.57 -18.53 -28.57
CA VAL A 75 10.03 -18.37 -28.66
C VAL A 75 10.68 -18.09 -27.30
N LEU A 76 10.01 -17.39 -26.37
CA LEU A 76 10.63 -16.95 -25.11
C LEU A 76 10.14 -17.71 -23.87
N ILE A 77 8.85 -18.05 -23.81
CA ILE A 77 8.24 -18.57 -22.57
C ILE A 77 8.19 -20.11 -22.56
N MET A 78 7.89 -20.72 -23.71
CA MET A 78 7.80 -22.18 -23.86
C MET A 78 9.11 -22.94 -23.51
N PRO A 79 10.31 -22.48 -23.92
CA PRO A 79 11.56 -23.12 -23.53
C PRO A 79 11.85 -23.04 -22.02
N MET A 80 11.48 -21.93 -21.38
CA MET A 80 11.64 -21.77 -19.92
C MET A 80 10.72 -22.70 -19.14
N CYS A 81 9.46 -22.89 -19.58
CA CYS A 81 8.52 -23.78 -18.91
C CYS A 81 8.86 -25.27 -19.06
N ILE A 82 9.41 -25.69 -20.21
CA ILE A 82 9.87 -27.08 -20.45
C ILE A 82 11.06 -27.40 -19.53
N THR A 83 12.01 -26.48 -19.41
CA THR A 83 13.20 -26.64 -18.56
C THR A 83 12.83 -26.70 -17.06
N VAL A 84 11.77 -26.00 -16.63
CA VAL A 84 11.28 -26.03 -15.24
C VAL A 84 10.50 -27.32 -14.94
N CYS A 85 9.74 -27.86 -15.90
CA CYS A 85 9.01 -29.13 -15.70
C CYS A 85 9.94 -30.35 -15.64
N GLU A 86 11.03 -30.38 -16.43
CA GLU A 86 12.01 -31.49 -16.37
C GLU A 86 12.82 -31.51 -15.07
N VAL A 87 12.95 -30.38 -14.37
CA VAL A 87 13.70 -30.26 -13.11
C VAL A 87 12.86 -30.66 -11.87
N ILE A 88 11.53 -30.74 -11.98
CA ILE A 88 10.64 -31.00 -10.83
C ILE A 88 10.34 -32.51 -10.62
N ASN A 89 10.43 -33.36 -11.65
CA ASN A 89 10.09 -34.79 -11.54
C ASN A 89 11.32 -35.70 -11.64
N GLY A 90 12.06 -35.82 -10.55
CA GLY A 90 13.06 -36.88 -10.38
C GLY A 90 12.41 -38.18 -9.88
N ASP A 91 12.02 -39.08 -10.80
CA ASP A 91 12.44 -40.51 -10.84
C ASP A 91 11.58 -41.43 -11.74
N ARG A 92 12.30 -42.19 -12.59
CA ARG A 92 12.08 -43.49 -13.27
C ARG A 92 10.98 -43.70 -14.35
N VAL A 93 11.47 -44.07 -15.55
CA VAL A 93 10.86 -44.50 -16.84
C VAL A 93 10.20 -45.90 -16.76
N PRO A 94 9.27 -46.31 -17.66
CA PRO A 94 9.63 -46.99 -18.93
C PRO A 94 8.75 -46.74 -20.19
N TYR A 95 9.39 -46.81 -21.37
CA TYR A 95 8.90 -47.26 -22.70
C TYR A 95 7.60 -46.68 -23.34
N PHE A 96 7.77 -45.91 -24.42
CA PHE A 96 7.34 -46.31 -25.77
C PHE A 96 8.14 -45.54 -26.82
N GLY A 97 8.71 -46.26 -27.79
CA GLY A 97 9.65 -45.74 -28.77
C GLY A 97 9.01 -45.17 -30.04
N HIS A 98 9.92 -44.72 -30.91
CA HIS A 98 9.75 -44.33 -32.31
C HIS A 98 9.19 -42.93 -32.60
N ILE A 99 10.10 -41.97 -32.82
CA ILE A 99 10.36 -41.29 -34.12
C ILE A 99 11.01 -39.91 -33.84
N PHE A 100 12.35 -39.86 -33.94
CA PHE A 100 13.17 -38.87 -34.65
C PHE A 100 14.63 -38.94 -34.14
N ARG A 101 15.57 -39.17 -35.05
CA ARG A 101 17.02 -39.17 -34.78
C ARG A 101 17.56 -37.75 -34.54
N PRO A 102 18.66 -37.59 -33.78
CA PRO A 102 19.18 -36.31 -33.32
C PRO A 102 20.10 -35.64 -34.36
N ARG A 103 20.08 -34.30 -34.41
CA ARG A 103 21.16 -33.49 -35.02
C ARG A 103 21.69 -32.46 -34.00
N GLU A 104 22.90 -32.72 -33.54
CA GLU A 104 24.00 -31.78 -33.21
C GLU A 104 23.82 -30.60 -32.22
N SER A 105 22.67 -30.39 -31.58
CA SER A 105 22.51 -29.28 -30.62
C SER A 105 22.82 -29.61 -29.15
N ALA A 106 23.03 -30.88 -28.80
CA ALA A 106 23.19 -31.30 -27.40
C ALA A 106 24.58 -31.06 -26.79
N PHE A 107 25.59 -30.66 -27.57
CA PHE A 107 26.98 -30.57 -27.09
C PHE A 107 27.44 -29.16 -26.66
N ARG A 108 26.59 -28.12 -26.76
CA ARG A 108 26.94 -26.74 -26.33
C ARG A 108 26.29 -26.28 -25.03
N ILE A 109 25.29 -26.98 -24.51
CA ILE A 109 24.54 -26.53 -23.31
C ILE A 109 25.29 -26.88 -22.00
N SER A 110 26.25 -27.80 -22.02
CA SER A 110 27.02 -28.15 -20.81
C SER A 110 28.09 -27.13 -20.41
N GLN A 111 28.51 -26.23 -21.32
CA GLN A 111 29.55 -25.23 -21.01
C GLN A 111 29.04 -23.98 -20.29
N HIS A 112 27.73 -23.73 -20.25
CA HIS A 112 27.17 -22.50 -19.67
C HIS A 112 26.19 -22.73 -18.51
N ALA A 113 25.93 -23.99 -18.12
CA ALA A 113 25.04 -24.32 -17.01
C ALA A 113 25.50 -23.71 -15.67
N GLY A 114 26.82 -23.64 -15.42
CA GLY A 114 27.38 -23.01 -14.22
C GLY A 114 27.17 -21.49 -14.18
N ALA A 115 27.35 -20.80 -15.32
CA ALA A 115 27.16 -19.35 -15.43
C ALA A 115 25.70 -18.93 -15.28
N ILE A 116 24.77 -19.74 -15.79
CA ILE A 116 23.33 -19.52 -15.67
C ILE A 116 22.85 -19.69 -14.21
N LEU A 117 23.44 -20.62 -13.46
CA LEU A 117 23.15 -20.82 -12.04
C LEU A 117 23.72 -19.73 -11.14
N GLU A 118 24.85 -19.10 -11.50
CA GLU A 118 25.36 -17.90 -10.82
C GLU A 118 24.54 -16.66 -11.16
N LEU A 119 24.18 -16.46 -12.43
CA LEU A 119 23.31 -15.36 -12.86
C LEU A 119 21.95 -15.40 -12.13
N GLY A 120 21.36 -16.59 -12.01
CA GLY A 120 20.12 -16.81 -11.26
C GLY A 120 20.25 -16.64 -9.74
N ARG A 121 21.46 -16.70 -9.17
CA ARG A 121 21.73 -16.38 -7.76
C ARG A 121 21.93 -14.88 -7.55
N SER A 122 22.67 -14.21 -8.43
CA SER A 122 22.89 -12.76 -8.40
C SER A 122 21.59 -11.98 -8.63
N ILE A 123 20.73 -12.43 -9.55
CA ILE A 123 19.40 -11.84 -9.77
C ILE A 123 18.53 -11.96 -8.51
N ARG A 124 18.51 -13.12 -7.85
CA ARG A 124 17.75 -13.33 -6.61
C ARG A 124 18.28 -12.50 -5.44
N ALA A 125 19.59 -12.29 -5.33
CA ALA A 125 20.19 -11.43 -4.32
C ALA A 125 19.82 -9.94 -4.58
N CYS A 126 19.78 -9.51 -5.84
CA CYS A 126 19.46 -8.13 -6.20
C CYS A 126 17.99 -7.76 -5.97
N PHE A 127 17.05 -8.69 -6.17
CA PHE A 127 15.64 -8.47 -5.84
C PHE A 127 15.37 -8.33 -4.34
N ARG A 128 16.31 -8.73 -3.48
CA ARG A 128 16.22 -8.59 -2.01
C ARG A 128 16.87 -7.31 -1.46
N ALA A 129 17.62 -6.55 -2.26
CA ALA A 129 18.24 -5.30 -1.79
C ALA A 129 17.20 -4.16 -1.74
N SER A 130 17.18 -3.37 -0.66
CA SER A 130 16.19 -2.31 -0.41
C SER A 130 16.45 -0.97 -1.12
N ASP A 131 17.63 -0.79 -1.72
CA ASP A 131 18.03 0.46 -2.40
C ASP A 131 17.85 0.38 -3.93
N VAL A 132 17.15 1.39 -4.49
CA VAL A 132 16.85 1.53 -5.92
C VAL A 132 18.13 1.73 -6.74
N ALA A 133 19.15 2.40 -6.21
CA ALA A 133 20.42 2.61 -6.90
C ALA A 133 21.17 1.28 -7.12
N CYS A 134 21.17 0.41 -6.10
CA CYS A 134 21.76 -0.94 -6.22
C CYS A 134 21.04 -1.83 -7.24
N ARG A 135 19.70 -1.74 -7.32
CA ARG A 135 18.91 -2.52 -8.29
C ARG A 135 19.18 -2.09 -9.73
N VAL A 136 19.31 -0.78 -9.98
CA VAL A 136 19.65 -0.25 -11.30
C VAL A 136 21.08 -0.63 -11.69
N HIS A 137 22.03 -0.51 -10.77
CA HIS A 137 23.43 -0.83 -11.04
C HIS A 137 23.64 -2.32 -11.35
N ALA A 138 22.95 -3.21 -10.62
CA ALA A 138 22.97 -4.65 -10.88
C ALA A 138 22.32 -5.02 -12.23
N PHE A 139 21.25 -4.35 -12.62
CA PHE A 139 20.58 -4.60 -13.89
C PHE A 139 21.44 -4.19 -15.10
N VAL A 140 22.14 -3.06 -14.99
CA VAL A 140 23.15 -2.63 -15.99
C VAL A 140 24.29 -3.65 -16.06
N TYR A 141 24.75 -4.16 -14.92
CA TYR A 141 25.81 -5.18 -14.87
C TYR A 141 25.40 -6.50 -15.54
N ILE A 142 24.14 -6.93 -15.34
CA ILE A 142 23.57 -8.13 -15.98
C ILE A 142 23.45 -7.94 -17.50
N LEU A 143 23.00 -6.78 -17.97
CA LEU A 143 22.92 -6.49 -19.40
C LEU A 143 24.30 -6.42 -20.06
N HIS A 144 25.30 -5.87 -19.36
CA HIS A 144 26.67 -5.85 -19.84
C HIS A 144 27.25 -7.27 -19.91
N TYR A 145 27.03 -8.10 -18.89
CA TYR A 145 27.44 -9.50 -18.88
C TYR A 145 26.79 -10.33 -20.00
N ILE A 146 25.51 -10.09 -20.30
CA ILE A 146 24.80 -10.73 -21.42
C ILE A 146 25.37 -10.28 -22.76
N ALA A 147 25.72 -9.00 -22.92
CA ALA A 147 26.36 -8.48 -24.13
C ALA A 147 27.76 -9.10 -24.34
N GLU A 148 28.55 -9.26 -23.27
CA GLU A 148 29.86 -9.91 -23.27
C GLU A 148 29.77 -11.40 -23.68
N VAL A 149 28.80 -12.13 -23.13
CA VAL A 149 28.58 -13.56 -23.41
C VAL A 149 28.09 -13.79 -24.85
N MET A 150 27.34 -12.82 -25.42
CA MET A 150 26.79 -12.92 -26.77
C MET A 150 27.76 -12.42 -27.87
N LYS A 151 28.91 -11.82 -27.51
CA LYS A 151 29.92 -11.26 -28.44
C LYS A 151 29.33 -10.44 -29.60
N THR A 152 28.26 -9.68 -29.33
CA THR A 152 27.66 -8.79 -30.33
C THR A 152 28.28 -7.41 -30.18
N GLY A 153 29.07 -6.96 -31.16
CA GLY A 153 29.74 -5.65 -31.18
C GLY A 153 28.79 -4.45 -31.38
N VAL A 154 27.70 -4.38 -30.62
CA VAL A 154 26.67 -3.34 -30.71
C VAL A 154 26.81 -2.38 -29.53
N VAL A 155 26.91 -1.09 -29.82
CA VAL A 155 26.99 -0.02 -28.80
C VAL A 155 25.57 0.33 -28.36
N TRP A 156 25.29 0.19 -27.07
CA TRP A 156 23.98 0.50 -26.48
C TRP A 156 23.97 1.92 -25.89
N ARG A 157 22.97 2.74 -26.23
CA ARG A 157 22.64 3.96 -25.51
C ARG A 157 21.38 3.72 -24.67
N VAL A 158 21.50 3.86 -23.35
CA VAL A 158 20.40 3.64 -22.41
C VAL A 158 19.96 4.99 -21.84
N VAL A 159 18.69 5.34 -22.01
CA VAL A 159 18.06 6.52 -21.38
C VAL A 159 17.10 6.02 -20.31
N ILE A 160 17.35 6.35 -19.05
CA ILE A 160 16.53 5.95 -17.91
C ILE A 160 15.72 7.16 -17.45
N VAL A 161 14.39 7.07 -17.51
CA VAL A 161 13.48 8.07 -16.95
C VAL A 161 12.89 7.50 -15.66
N VAL A 162 13.25 8.10 -14.52
CA VAL A 162 12.68 7.74 -13.21
C VAL A 162 11.63 8.77 -12.83
N CYS A 163 10.36 8.36 -12.76
CA CYS A 163 9.29 9.19 -12.23
C CYS A 163 9.13 8.89 -10.73
N SER A 164 9.48 9.85 -9.87
CA SER A 164 9.07 9.84 -8.46
C SER A 164 7.96 10.86 -8.27
N SER A 165 7.04 10.63 -7.32
CA SER A 165 5.83 11.43 -7.11
C SER A 165 6.06 12.92 -6.75
N ARG A 166 7.29 13.41 -6.73
CA ARG A 166 7.60 14.85 -6.71
C ARG A 166 8.79 15.13 -7.63
N SER A 167 8.50 15.85 -8.73
CA SER A 167 9.43 16.46 -9.70
C SER A 167 10.10 15.52 -10.73
N VAL A 168 9.97 15.87 -12.02
CA VAL A 168 10.69 15.29 -13.15
C VAL A 168 12.05 15.99 -13.28
N LEU A 169 13.16 15.25 -13.16
CA LEU A 169 14.51 15.71 -13.52
C LEU A 169 15.02 14.84 -14.67
N LEU A 170 15.24 15.44 -15.84
CA LEU A 170 15.91 14.80 -16.98
C LEU A 170 17.42 14.92 -16.78
N HIS A 171 18.11 13.80 -16.56
CA HIS A 171 19.57 13.72 -16.72
C HIS A 171 19.90 12.79 -17.88
N THR A 172 20.44 13.34 -18.96
CA THR A 172 21.10 12.60 -20.04
C THR A 172 22.53 12.24 -19.61
N PHE A 173 22.83 10.96 -19.43
CA PHE A 173 24.21 10.47 -19.36
C PHE A 173 24.65 10.02 -20.76
N ALA A 174 25.58 10.77 -21.36
CA ALA A 174 26.33 10.30 -22.52
C ALA A 174 27.65 9.71 -22.01
N SER A 175 27.78 8.38 -22.05
CA SER A 175 29.07 7.71 -21.84
C SER A 175 29.76 7.57 -23.19
N GLN A 176 30.64 8.52 -23.49
CA GLN A 176 31.89 8.25 -24.21
C GLN A 176 32.95 8.40 -23.14
N ASP A 177 33.57 7.30 -22.71
CA ASP A 177 35.02 7.24 -22.48
C ASP A 177 35.42 5.95 -21.76
N VAL A 178 36.46 5.36 -22.32
CA VAL A 178 37.24 4.21 -21.87
C VAL A 178 37.93 4.57 -20.56
N TRP A 179 37.66 3.82 -19.48
CA TRP A 179 38.47 3.93 -18.26
C TRP A 179 39.80 3.22 -18.46
N HIS A 180 40.82 3.99 -18.86
CA HIS A 180 42.21 3.62 -18.63
C HIS A 180 42.52 3.72 -17.13
N VAL A 181 42.88 2.59 -16.53
CA VAL A 181 43.51 2.55 -15.20
C VAL A 181 44.93 3.13 -15.34
N VAL A 182 45.13 4.35 -14.84
CA VAL A 182 46.46 4.95 -14.70
C VAL A 182 46.86 4.88 -13.23
N PHE A 183 47.82 4.00 -12.93
CA PHE A 183 48.59 4.04 -11.69
C PHE A 183 49.51 5.27 -11.72
N GLY A 184 49.14 6.32 -10.98
CA GLY A 184 49.96 7.51 -10.78
C GLY A 184 50.77 7.41 -9.49
N THR A 185 52.04 7.03 -9.61
CA THR A 185 53.05 7.13 -8.54
C THR A 185 53.42 8.60 -8.28
N LEU A 186 53.38 9.01 -7.01
CA LEU A 186 53.95 10.27 -6.51
C LEU A 186 55.45 10.32 -6.82
N GLY A 187 55.87 11.31 -7.63
CA GLY A 187 57.26 11.65 -7.89
C GLY A 187 57.49 13.13 -7.69
N GLU A 188 58.28 13.48 -6.67
CA GLU A 188 58.75 14.83 -6.36
C GLU A 188 59.59 15.42 -7.51
N ARG A 189 59.41 16.70 -7.84
CA ARG A 189 60.47 17.57 -8.38
C ARG A 189 60.32 19.02 -7.90
N LYS A 190 61.28 19.45 -7.08
CA LYS A 190 61.64 20.87 -6.84
C LYS A 190 62.23 21.46 -8.13
N SER A 191 61.79 22.65 -8.54
CA SER A 191 62.52 23.51 -9.47
C SER A 191 62.93 24.80 -8.77
N MET A 192 64.24 24.97 -8.62
CA MET A 192 64.97 26.11 -8.09
C MET A 192 65.05 27.21 -9.15
N LEU A 193 64.65 28.45 -8.84
CA LEU A 193 64.87 29.63 -9.68
C LEU A 193 65.91 30.53 -9.00
N GLU A 194 67.01 30.73 -9.71
CA GLU A 194 68.28 31.32 -9.26
C GLU A 194 68.26 32.85 -9.44
N MET A 195 68.68 33.60 -8.41
CA MET A 195 68.67 35.07 -8.37
C MET A 195 69.88 35.65 -9.13
N GLN A 196 69.65 36.40 -10.21
CA GLN A 196 70.70 36.97 -11.08
C GLN A 196 71.16 38.36 -10.58
N ARG A 197 72.47 38.66 -10.65
CA ARG A 197 73.10 39.91 -10.17
C ARG A 197 72.94 41.08 -11.15
N CYS A 198 72.38 42.21 -10.71
CA CYS A 198 72.26 43.48 -11.45
C CYS A 198 73.63 44.06 -11.86
N ASP A 199 73.78 44.46 -13.14
CA ASP A 199 75.02 45.03 -13.70
C ASP A 199 75.17 46.56 -13.52
N GLY A 200 74.14 47.25 -13.02
CA GLY A 200 74.19 48.68 -12.71
C GLY A 200 74.31 49.61 -13.92
N ALA A 201 74.11 49.11 -15.15
CA ALA A 201 74.12 49.96 -16.35
C ALA A 201 72.96 50.98 -16.32
N ARG A 202 73.19 52.18 -16.87
CA ARG A 202 72.18 53.25 -17.00
C ARG A 202 71.87 53.50 -18.48
N PRO A 203 70.60 53.81 -18.86
CA PRO A 203 69.47 54.18 -18.00
C PRO A 203 68.74 53.02 -17.30
N ALA A 204 68.91 51.76 -17.72
CA ALA A 204 68.39 50.58 -17.02
C ALA A 204 69.43 49.45 -17.05
N CYS A 205 69.49 48.62 -16.00
CA CYS A 205 70.46 47.53 -15.95
C CYS A 205 70.15 46.47 -17.04
N GLY A 206 71.18 45.79 -17.54
CA GLY A 206 71.06 44.86 -18.66
C GLY A 206 70.16 43.66 -18.39
N GLN A 207 69.94 43.27 -17.12
CA GLN A 207 68.91 42.28 -16.78
C GLN A 207 67.49 42.84 -16.88
N CYS A 208 67.24 44.05 -16.36
CA CYS A 208 65.91 44.66 -16.43
C CYS A 208 65.53 44.98 -17.88
N GLN A 209 66.51 45.34 -18.73
CA GLN A 209 66.27 45.53 -20.15
C GLN A 209 65.98 44.21 -20.89
N ARG A 210 66.67 43.11 -20.55
CA ARG A 210 66.36 41.76 -21.09
C ARG A 210 65.02 41.20 -20.61
N ALA A 211 64.55 41.63 -19.44
CA ALA A 211 63.26 41.23 -18.88
C ALA A 211 62.08 42.12 -19.30
N ASP A 212 62.30 43.04 -20.26
CA ASP A 212 61.31 44.01 -20.75
C ASP A 212 60.70 44.89 -19.64
N ARG A 213 61.46 45.14 -18.56
CA ARG A 213 61.09 45.97 -17.39
C ARG A 213 62.09 47.12 -17.19
N ALA A 214 62.53 47.71 -18.29
CA ALA A 214 63.49 48.81 -18.25
C ALA A 214 62.92 50.07 -17.56
N ALA A 215 61.60 50.28 -17.59
CA ALA A 215 60.92 51.44 -17.01
C ALA A 215 60.89 51.43 -15.47
N ASP A 216 60.94 50.25 -14.83
CA ASP A 216 60.85 50.11 -13.37
C ASP A 216 62.24 50.18 -12.68
N CYS A 217 63.31 50.36 -13.46
CA CYS A 217 64.68 50.39 -12.97
C CYS A 217 65.05 51.81 -12.48
N GLU A 218 64.58 52.21 -11.30
CA GLU A 218 64.87 53.52 -10.71
C GLU A 218 66.15 53.53 -9.85
N TYR A 219 66.95 54.59 -10.01
CA TYR A 219 68.13 54.88 -9.18
C TYR A 219 67.86 56.14 -8.34
N ALA A 220 68.21 56.12 -7.05
CA ALA A 220 67.73 57.03 -6.01
C ALA A 220 68.32 58.47 -6.00
N ASP A 221 68.70 59.05 -7.15
CA ASP A 221 69.61 60.20 -7.19
C ASP A 221 68.97 61.56 -7.58
N GLY A 222 67.63 61.69 -7.62
CA GLY A 222 66.94 62.91 -8.11
C GLY A 222 65.96 63.55 -7.12
N GLN A 223 66.08 64.86 -6.90
CA GLN A 223 65.36 65.68 -5.91
C GLN A 223 63.86 65.87 -6.23
N GLY A 224 63.01 65.19 -5.48
CA GLY A 224 61.57 65.36 -5.34
C GLY A 224 61.07 64.42 -4.24
N ALA A 225 59.97 64.74 -3.55
CA ALA A 225 59.40 63.82 -2.56
C ALA A 225 59.05 62.50 -3.27
N THR A 226 59.71 61.41 -2.86
CA THR A 226 59.58 60.12 -3.54
C THR A 226 58.20 59.52 -3.25
N ALA A 227 57.68 58.70 -4.15
CA ALA A 227 56.39 58.03 -3.96
C ALA A 227 56.30 57.30 -2.60
N SER A 228 57.43 56.74 -2.13
CA SER A 228 57.54 56.10 -0.81
C SER A 228 57.19 57.04 0.35
N GLN A 229 57.65 58.30 0.31
CA GLN A 229 57.40 59.27 1.39
C GLN A 229 55.93 59.72 1.43
N ILE A 230 55.27 59.82 0.27
CA ILE A 230 53.83 60.12 0.20
C ILE A 230 53.02 58.94 0.76
N LEU A 231 53.44 57.71 0.44
CA LEU A 231 52.82 56.49 0.98
C LEU A 231 52.99 56.39 2.50
N GLU A 232 54.17 56.67 3.05
CA GLU A 232 54.39 56.68 4.50
C GLU A 232 53.47 57.68 5.23
N GLN A 233 53.27 58.88 4.65
CA GLN A 233 52.38 59.87 5.23
C GLN A 233 50.90 59.42 5.23
N GLN A 234 50.49 58.67 4.19
CA GLN A 234 49.15 58.07 4.13
C GLN A 234 48.98 56.91 5.11
N VAL A 235 50.02 56.07 5.31
CA VAL A 235 49.98 54.98 6.29
C VAL A 235 49.74 55.55 7.69
N THR A 236 50.47 56.58 8.11
CA THR A 236 50.30 57.19 9.43
C THR A 236 48.88 57.75 9.63
N GLN A 237 48.28 58.32 8.58
CA GLN A 237 46.90 58.82 8.63
C GLN A 237 45.87 57.69 8.74
N LEU A 238 46.10 56.57 8.05
CA LEU A 238 45.23 55.40 8.08
C LEU A 238 45.33 54.66 9.41
N GLU A 239 46.53 54.52 9.97
CA GLU A 239 46.76 53.92 11.29
C GLU A 239 46.05 54.71 12.40
N GLY A 240 46.07 56.04 12.35
CA GLY A 240 45.30 56.89 13.28
C GLY A 240 43.79 56.63 13.22
N ARG A 241 43.23 56.45 12.01
CA ARG A 241 41.81 56.11 11.83
C ARG A 241 41.46 54.70 12.31
N ILE A 242 42.37 53.75 12.14
CA ILE A 242 42.17 52.37 12.62
C ILE A 242 42.14 52.37 14.16
N ALA A 243 43.05 53.09 14.82
CA ALA A 243 43.07 53.17 16.29
C ALA A 243 41.78 53.77 16.88
N GLU A 244 41.21 54.79 16.24
CA GLU A 244 39.92 55.36 16.65
C GLU A 244 38.77 54.36 16.47
N LEU A 245 38.73 53.62 15.36
CA LEU A 245 37.70 52.61 15.08
C LEU A 245 37.81 51.36 15.96
N GLU A 246 39.04 50.94 16.29
CA GLU A 246 39.29 49.80 17.20
C GLU A 246 38.92 50.14 18.65
N SER A 247 39.06 51.40 19.07
CA SER A 247 38.65 51.85 20.41
C SER A 247 37.12 51.90 20.62
N ALA A 248 36.33 51.94 19.53
CA ALA A 248 34.88 52.01 19.53
C ALA A 248 34.17 50.65 19.31
N ALA A 249 34.92 49.56 19.10
CA ALA A 249 34.37 48.23 18.82
C ALA A 249 34.35 47.34 20.09
N ALA A 250 33.17 47.17 20.69
CA ALA A 250 32.92 46.09 21.66
C ALA A 250 33.14 44.72 20.99
N PRO A 251 33.60 43.68 21.72
CA PRO A 251 33.95 42.40 21.12
C PRO A 251 32.72 41.74 20.45
N LEU A 252 32.76 41.63 19.13
CA LEU A 252 31.80 40.88 18.33
C LEU A 252 31.90 39.39 18.68
N VAL A 253 30.92 38.88 19.43
CA VAL A 253 30.77 37.45 19.65
C VAL A 253 30.34 36.80 18.34
N LEU A 254 31.27 36.09 17.69
CA LEU A 254 30.98 35.23 16.54
C LEU A 254 30.08 34.08 16.99
N HIS A 255 28.81 34.14 16.61
CA HIS A 255 27.86 33.05 16.84
C HIS A 255 28.11 31.95 15.81
N ASP A 256 28.30 30.70 16.27
CA ASP A 256 28.51 29.55 15.38
C ASP A 256 27.20 29.22 14.63
N PRO A 257 27.13 29.42 13.30
CA PRO A 257 25.92 29.18 12.52
C PRO A 257 25.53 27.70 12.45
N TYR A 258 26.41 26.78 12.86
CA TYR A 258 26.14 25.36 12.96
C TYR A 258 25.83 24.88 14.38
N GLU A 259 25.79 25.76 15.39
CA GLU A 259 25.49 25.37 16.77
C GLU A 259 24.09 24.75 16.88
N ALA A 260 23.10 25.33 16.20
CA ALA A 260 21.75 24.79 16.14
C ALA A 260 21.69 23.42 15.44
N TYR A 261 22.51 23.22 14.41
CA TYR A 261 22.64 21.94 13.70
C TYR A 261 23.36 20.88 14.55
N ARG A 262 24.38 21.27 15.32
CA ARG A 262 25.07 20.38 16.25
C ARG A 262 24.18 20.00 17.42
N ARG A 263 23.39 20.95 17.95
CA ARG A 263 22.35 20.67 18.97
C ARG A 263 21.24 19.78 18.44
N SER A 264 20.82 19.95 17.19
CA SER A 264 19.81 19.06 16.59
C SER A 264 20.37 17.65 16.34
N GLN A 265 21.65 17.53 15.97
CA GLN A 265 22.34 16.23 15.89
C GLN A 265 22.53 15.57 17.25
N THR A 266 22.88 16.31 18.31
CA THR A 266 23.00 15.75 19.67
C THR A 266 21.65 15.39 20.28
N ALA A 267 20.60 16.17 20.01
CA ALA A 267 19.23 15.85 20.41
C ALA A 267 18.65 14.65 19.63
N ALA A 268 19.03 14.47 18.35
CA ALA A 268 18.67 13.29 17.56
C ALA A 268 19.44 12.02 17.98
N GLN A 269 20.63 12.16 18.57
CA GLN A 269 21.42 11.05 19.12
C GLN A 269 21.05 10.71 20.58
N ALA A 270 20.54 11.67 21.35
CA ALA A 270 19.88 11.42 22.63
C ALA A 270 18.48 10.84 22.39
N GLY A 271 18.42 9.57 21.97
CA GLY A 271 17.15 8.85 21.88
C GLY A 271 16.39 8.90 23.20
N PRO A 272 15.04 8.81 23.19
CA PRO A 272 14.24 8.92 24.39
C PRO A 272 14.74 7.97 25.48
N THR A 273 14.86 8.50 26.70
CA THR A 273 15.27 7.71 27.87
C THR A 273 14.37 6.48 27.99
N ALA A 274 14.87 5.37 28.57
CA ALA A 274 14.07 4.15 28.70
C ALA A 274 12.72 4.41 29.41
N ALA A 275 12.71 5.29 30.41
CA ALA A 275 11.50 5.73 31.09
C ALA A 275 10.52 6.49 30.17
N GLN A 276 11.04 7.40 29.34
CA GLN A 276 10.24 8.15 28.37
C GLN A 276 9.65 7.23 27.29
N ARG A 277 10.41 6.25 26.79
CA ARG A 277 9.89 5.22 25.87
C ARG A 277 8.73 4.43 26.46
N THR A 278 8.83 4.02 27.72
CA THR A 278 7.75 3.29 28.40
C THR A 278 6.51 4.18 28.58
N GLN A 279 6.69 5.47 28.90
CA GLN A 279 5.58 6.42 29.03
C GLN A 279 4.89 6.68 27.69
N ASP A 280 5.66 6.86 26.62
CA ASP A 280 5.15 7.06 25.26
C ASP A 280 4.35 5.83 24.79
N GLN A 281 4.86 4.63 25.02
CA GLN A 281 4.16 3.37 24.72
C GLN A 281 2.84 3.24 25.48
N HIS A 282 2.82 3.59 26.78
CA HIS A 282 1.61 3.57 27.59
C HIS A 282 0.57 4.58 27.08
N ASN A 283 1.00 5.78 26.73
CA ASN A 283 0.13 6.82 26.18
C ASN A 283 -0.50 6.39 24.85
N VAL A 284 0.31 5.81 23.94
CA VAL A 284 -0.13 5.30 22.66
C VAL A 284 -1.17 4.18 22.81
N MET A 285 -0.97 3.24 23.73
CA MET A 285 -1.96 2.19 24.02
C MET A 285 -3.29 2.77 24.50
N LYS A 286 -3.27 3.82 25.32
CA LYS A 286 -4.49 4.49 25.77
C LYS A 286 -5.28 5.10 24.60
N TYR A 287 -4.60 5.68 23.61
CA TYR A 287 -5.25 6.15 22.38
C TYR A 287 -5.82 4.99 21.56
N PHE A 288 -5.07 3.90 21.41
CA PHE A 288 -5.53 2.70 20.71
C PHE A 288 -6.82 2.13 21.31
N PHE A 289 -6.83 1.82 22.61
CA PHE A 289 -7.96 1.13 23.24
C PHE A 289 -9.27 1.93 23.26
N ARG A 290 -9.21 3.25 23.09
CA ARG A 290 -10.41 4.10 22.89
C ARG A 290 -11.11 3.85 21.55
N HIS A 291 -10.39 3.31 20.56
CA HIS A 291 -10.84 3.12 19.19
C HIS A 291 -10.68 1.66 18.72
N ALA A 292 -10.44 0.72 19.63
CA ALA A 292 -10.12 -0.67 19.30
C ALA A 292 -11.24 -1.39 18.53
N SER A 293 -12.52 -1.07 18.80
CA SER A 293 -13.66 -1.61 18.05
C SER A 293 -13.68 -1.18 16.59
N GLU A 294 -13.23 0.05 16.30
CA GLU A 294 -13.20 0.62 14.94
C GLU A 294 -12.25 -0.11 13.99
N VAL A 295 -11.27 -0.83 14.54
CA VAL A 295 -10.19 -1.50 13.81
C VAL A 295 -10.18 -3.01 14.05
N GLY A 296 -11.29 -3.59 14.53
CA GLY A 296 -11.44 -5.04 14.62
C GLY A 296 -10.55 -5.70 15.67
N PHE A 297 -10.28 -5.03 16.80
CA PHE A 297 -9.63 -5.67 17.94
C PHE A 297 -10.59 -6.64 18.64
N PHE A 298 -10.31 -7.94 18.58
CA PHE A 298 -11.18 -9.01 19.04
C PHE A 298 -10.70 -9.71 20.32
N LEU A 299 -9.46 -9.47 20.75
CA LEU A 299 -8.90 -10.08 21.97
C LEU A 299 -9.53 -9.52 23.25
N HIS A 300 -9.52 -10.32 24.31
CA HIS A 300 -9.96 -9.90 25.63
C HIS A 300 -8.97 -8.89 26.23
N ILE A 301 -9.33 -7.61 26.25
CA ILE A 301 -8.42 -6.50 26.63
C ILE A 301 -7.73 -6.75 27.97
N GLN A 302 -8.47 -7.10 29.03
CA GLN A 302 -7.86 -7.28 30.35
C GLN A 302 -6.88 -8.47 30.39
N ARG A 303 -7.16 -9.55 29.66
CA ARG A 303 -6.28 -10.73 29.57
C ARG A 303 -5.04 -10.38 28.77
N PHE A 304 -5.22 -9.67 27.66
CA PHE A 304 -4.11 -9.17 26.86
C PHE A 304 -3.19 -8.27 27.69
N LEU A 305 -3.73 -7.29 28.43
CA LEU A 305 -2.95 -6.41 29.29
C LEU A 305 -2.20 -7.16 30.41
N GLN A 306 -2.79 -8.22 30.96
CA GLN A 306 -2.11 -9.09 31.93
C GLN A 306 -0.94 -9.85 31.28
N ASN A 307 -1.12 -10.35 30.06
CA ASN A 307 -0.09 -11.09 29.32
C ASN A 307 1.12 -10.24 28.93
N ILE A 308 0.96 -8.92 28.86
CA ILE A 308 2.04 -7.97 28.54
C ILE A 308 2.55 -7.22 29.77
N ALA A 309 2.16 -7.62 30.98
CA ALA A 309 2.57 -6.92 32.20
C ALA A 309 4.07 -7.10 32.50
N ILE A 310 4.68 -8.22 32.09
CA ILE A 310 6.08 -8.58 32.37
C ILE A 310 6.73 -9.06 31.07
N GLY A 311 7.82 -8.38 30.65
CA GLY A 311 8.63 -8.77 29.49
C GLY A 311 9.81 -9.69 29.85
N PRO A 312 10.56 -10.24 28.86
CA PRO A 312 10.48 -9.98 27.41
C PRO A 312 9.34 -10.73 26.70
N TYR A 313 8.85 -10.17 25.60
CA TYR A 313 7.70 -10.71 24.86
C TYR A 313 8.12 -11.60 23.69
N PRO A 314 7.42 -12.73 23.45
CA PRO A 314 7.56 -13.51 22.22
C PRO A 314 7.25 -12.68 20.96
N ASP A 315 7.74 -13.14 19.80
CA ASP A 315 7.60 -12.43 18.52
C ASP A 315 6.15 -12.10 18.16
N HIS A 316 5.20 -13.00 18.40
CA HIS A 316 3.77 -12.77 18.10
C HIS A 316 3.14 -11.68 18.97
N ILE A 317 3.54 -11.58 20.25
CA ILE A 317 3.10 -10.50 21.14
C ILE A 317 3.78 -9.20 20.73
N SER A 318 5.07 -9.24 20.39
CA SER A 318 5.83 -8.08 19.92
C SER A 318 5.28 -7.52 18.59
N ALA A 319 4.90 -8.38 17.64
CA ALA A 319 4.27 -7.99 16.38
C ALA A 319 2.95 -7.25 16.65
N LEU A 320 2.10 -7.84 17.50
CA LEU A 320 0.82 -7.23 17.87
C LEU A 320 1.00 -5.90 18.61
N LEU A 321 1.93 -5.82 19.56
CA LEU A 321 2.23 -4.58 20.28
C LEU A 321 2.68 -3.47 19.33
N ASN A 322 3.53 -3.78 18.34
CA ASN A 322 3.93 -2.79 17.35
C ASN A 322 2.76 -2.33 16.47
N ALA A 323 1.84 -3.22 16.09
CA ALA A 323 0.61 -2.83 15.38
C ALA A 323 -0.34 -1.97 16.25
N ILE A 324 -0.46 -2.28 17.55
CA ILE A 324 -1.19 -1.46 18.53
C ILE A 324 -0.53 -0.09 18.67
N TYR A 325 0.80 -0.04 18.75
CA TYR A 325 1.53 1.22 18.85
C TYR A 325 1.40 2.08 17.60
N LEU A 326 1.45 1.44 16.42
CA LEU A 326 1.24 2.10 15.14
C LEU A 326 -0.12 2.82 15.08
N LEU A 327 -1.22 2.09 15.34
CA LEU A 327 -2.56 2.67 15.30
C LEU A 327 -2.80 3.66 16.44
N GLY A 328 -2.28 3.39 17.64
CA GLY A 328 -2.36 4.34 18.74
C GLY A 328 -1.64 5.66 18.44
N ALA A 329 -0.52 5.62 17.72
CA ALA A 329 0.20 6.80 17.26
C ALA A 329 -0.62 7.57 16.22
N GLN A 330 -1.28 6.87 15.28
CA GLN A 330 -2.19 7.47 14.30
C GLN A 330 -3.41 8.14 14.96
N PHE A 331 -3.94 7.57 16.04
CA PHE A 331 -5.09 8.13 16.77
C PHE A 331 -4.71 9.28 17.72
N SER A 332 -3.42 9.43 18.02
CA SER A 332 -2.91 10.50 18.87
C SER A 332 -2.93 11.86 18.15
N ASN A 333 -2.99 12.94 18.93
CA ASN A 333 -2.74 14.31 18.45
C ASN A 333 -1.28 14.74 18.66
N ASP A 334 -0.45 13.87 19.23
CA ASP A 334 0.95 14.15 19.52
C ASP A 334 1.81 13.91 18.29
N VAL A 335 2.43 14.98 17.78
CA VAL A 335 3.31 14.96 16.60
C VAL A 335 4.52 14.05 16.82
N GLN A 336 5.05 13.97 18.05
CA GLN A 336 6.20 13.12 18.35
C GLN A 336 5.82 11.64 18.26
N LEU A 337 4.63 11.27 18.78
CA LEU A 337 4.11 9.91 18.67
C LEU A 337 3.81 9.55 17.21
N GLN A 338 3.19 10.47 16.47
CA GLN A 338 2.91 10.29 15.04
C GLN A 338 4.18 10.09 14.21
N ALA A 339 5.29 10.75 14.56
CA ALA A 339 6.57 10.59 13.87
C ALA A 339 7.20 9.19 14.05
N GLN A 340 6.75 8.40 15.04
CA GLN A 340 7.24 7.03 15.28
C GLN A 340 6.49 5.95 14.47
N GLN A 341 5.47 6.31 13.69
CA GLN A 341 4.63 5.34 12.96
C GLN A 341 5.44 4.42 12.03
N ASP A 342 6.35 4.95 11.23
CA ASP A 342 7.16 4.15 10.29
C ASP A 342 8.00 3.09 11.01
N ARG A 343 8.49 3.41 12.20
CA ARG A 343 9.25 2.48 13.04
C ARG A 343 8.36 1.34 13.52
N TYR A 344 7.19 1.65 14.10
CA TYR A 344 6.26 0.64 14.57
C TYR A 344 5.76 -0.25 13.42
N LEU A 345 5.47 0.34 12.26
CA LEU A 345 5.05 -0.38 11.07
C LEU A 345 6.12 -1.38 10.60
N SER A 346 7.37 -0.93 10.47
CA SER A 346 8.49 -1.78 10.03
C SER A 346 8.68 -2.97 10.96
N HIS A 347 8.70 -2.73 12.28
CA HIS A 347 8.82 -3.80 13.27
C HIS A 347 7.63 -4.77 13.26
N ALA A 348 6.40 -4.28 13.10
CA ALA A 348 5.23 -5.17 13.02
C ALA A 348 5.35 -6.11 11.82
N ILE A 349 5.67 -5.59 10.63
CA ILE A 349 5.80 -6.38 9.39
C ILE A 349 6.93 -7.42 9.51
N ASP A 350 8.10 -7.00 10.01
CA ASP A 350 9.27 -7.87 10.14
C ASP A 350 9.01 -9.06 11.09
N LEU A 351 8.15 -8.89 12.09
CA LEU A 351 7.85 -9.90 13.10
C LEU A 351 6.70 -10.85 12.73
N VAL A 352 5.82 -10.51 11.78
CA VAL A 352 4.66 -11.36 11.40
C VAL A 352 5.10 -12.74 10.91
N THR A 353 6.07 -12.80 9.98
CA THR A 353 6.50 -14.08 9.39
C THR A 353 7.23 -14.99 10.40
N PRO A 354 8.20 -14.48 11.19
CA PRO A 354 8.79 -15.24 12.29
C PRO A 354 7.76 -15.71 13.32
N ALA A 355 6.81 -14.85 13.69
CA ALA A 355 5.77 -15.18 14.66
C ALA A 355 4.88 -16.34 14.19
N MET A 356 4.49 -16.36 12.90
CA MET A 356 3.71 -17.46 12.32
C MET A 356 4.50 -18.77 12.26
N SER A 357 5.81 -18.68 12.10
CA SER A 357 6.70 -19.84 11.98
C SER A 357 7.15 -20.42 13.33
N SER A 358 6.76 -19.80 14.45
CA SER A 358 7.22 -20.13 15.81
C SER A 358 6.79 -21.51 16.33
N GLY A 359 5.93 -22.24 15.60
CA GLY A 359 5.45 -23.57 15.97
C GLY A 359 4.50 -23.60 17.18
N ASN A 360 4.15 -22.44 17.74
CA ASN A 360 3.15 -22.31 18.81
C ASN A 360 1.75 -22.06 18.21
N PRO A 361 0.80 -23.01 18.31
CA PRO A 361 -0.54 -22.83 17.75
C PRO A 361 -1.27 -21.59 18.32
N SER A 362 -1.03 -21.26 19.59
CA SER A 362 -1.67 -20.11 20.24
C SER A 362 -1.16 -18.76 19.71
N ALA A 363 0.04 -18.72 19.09
CA ALA A 363 0.58 -17.52 18.47
C ALA A 363 -0.25 -17.05 17.26
N VAL A 364 -0.95 -17.97 16.61
CA VAL A 364 -1.69 -17.69 15.38
C VAL A 364 -2.83 -16.69 15.60
N ILE A 365 -3.49 -16.73 16.76
CA ILE A 365 -4.56 -15.78 17.10
C ILE A 365 -4.01 -14.35 17.24
N TYR A 366 -2.82 -14.18 17.81
CA TYR A 366 -2.13 -12.89 17.92
C TYR A 366 -1.65 -12.38 16.56
N VAL A 367 -1.15 -13.27 15.71
CA VAL A 367 -0.77 -12.91 14.34
C VAL A 367 -1.99 -12.51 13.52
N LEU A 368 -3.10 -13.25 13.62
CA LEU A 368 -4.37 -12.88 12.98
C LEU A 368 -4.85 -11.49 13.44
N GLN A 369 -4.78 -11.19 14.74
CA GLN A 369 -5.08 -9.85 15.25
C GLN A 369 -4.16 -8.79 14.62
N THR A 370 -2.87 -9.10 14.50
CA THR A 370 -1.86 -8.20 13.89
C THR A 370 -2.19 -7.93 12.42
N GLU A 371 -2.52 -8.96 11.65
CA GLU A 371 -2.91 -8.86 10.24
C GLU A 371 -4.16 -7.98 10.06
N VAL A 372 -5.19 -8.17 10.90
CA VAL A 372 -6.40 -7.33 10.88
C VAL A 372 -6.07 -5.86 11.15
N LEU A 373 -5.24 -5.57 12.16
CA LEU A 373 -4.84 -4.20 12.49
C LEU A 373 -4.01 -3.55 11.37
N LEU A 374 -3.06 -4.30 10.78
CA LEU A 374 -2.25 -3.83 9.65
C LEU A 374 -3.12 -3.54 8.43
N ALA A 375 -4.09 -4.41 8.12
CA ALA A 375 -5.03 -4.18 7.03
C ALA A 375 -5.80 -2.87 7.21
N TYR A 376 -6.39 -2.63 8.39
CA TYR A 376 -7.08 -1.37 8.69
C TYR A 376 -6.14 -0.16 8.60
N TYR A 377 -4.91 -0.27 9.10
CA TYR A 377 -3.91 0.80 8.97
C TYR A 377 -3.68 1.16 7.50
N PHE A 378 -3.37 0.18 6.65
CA PHE A 378 -3.11 0.43 5.23
C PHE A 378 -4.33 0.95 4.49
N PHE A 379 -5.51 0.41 4.77
CA PHE A 379 -6.76 0.92 4.21
C PHE A 379 -7.05 2.35 4.63
N ASP A 380 -6.77 2.74 5.88
CA ASP A 380 -6.96 4.12 6.32
C ASP A 380 -5.93 5.09 5.73
N ASN A 381 -4.73 4.58 5.44
CA ASN A 381 -3.65 5.33 4.80
C ASN A 381 -3.72 5.33 3.26
N ASN A 382 -4.86 4.94 2.68
CA ASN A 382 -5.09 4.91 1.23
C ASN A 382 -4.09 4.01 0.47
N ARG A 383 -3.62 2.94 1.13
CA ARG A 383 -2.69 1.92 0.60
C ARG A 383 -3.44 0.60 0.39
N ALA A 384 -4.32 0.59 -0.61
CA ALA A 384 -5.27 -0.51 -0.83
C ALA A 384 -4.60 -1.85 -1.16
N LEU A 385 -3.45 -1.85 -1.83
CA LEU A 385 -2.73 -3.07 -2.19
C LEU A 385 -2.22 -3.80 -0.94
N GLU A 386 -1.49 -3.08 -0.09
CA GLU A 386 -0.98 -3.61 1.17
C GLU A 386 -2.12 -3.98 2.14
N GLY A 387 -3.17 -3.16 2.20
CA GLY A 387 -4.38 -3.49 2.97
C GLY A 387 -5.02 -4.80 2.52
N THR A 388 -5.12 -5.01 1.21
CA THR A 388 -5.66 -6.25 0.62
C THR A 388 -4.77 -7.45 0.96
N TYR A 389 -3.45 -7.29 0.92
CA TYR A 389 -2.51 -8.36 1.30
C TYR A 389 -2.76 -8.84 2.75
N HIS A 390 -2.78 -7.92 3.71
CA HIS A 390 -2.99 -8.25 5.12
C HIS A 390 -4.41 -8.78 5.40
N MET A 391 -5.43 -8.25 4.69
CA MET A 391 -6.81 -8.76 4.75
C MET A 391 -6.89 -10.22 4.28
N GLN A 392 -6.27 -10.55 3.14
CA GLN A 392 -6.25 -11.91 2.60
C GLN A 392 -5.45 -12.87 3.50
N ALA A 393 -4.35 -12.40 4.09
CA ALA A 393 -3.58 -13.16 5.07
C ALA A 393 -4.42 -13.49 6.32
N ALA A 394 -5.17 -12.53 6.85
CA ALA A 394 -6.10 -12.74 7.97
C ALA A 394 -7.20 -13.76 7.61
N GLY A 395 -7.83 -13.63 6.45
CA GLY A 395 -8.86 -14.58 5.98
C GLY A 395 -8.32 -16.00 5.78
N SER A 396 -7.16 -16.12 5.15
CA SER A 396 -6.49 -17.42 4.93
C SER A 396 -6.11 -18.08 6.25
N THR A 397 -5.60 -17.31 7.22
CA THR A 397 -5.26 -17.78 8.56
C THR A 397 -6.51 -18.27 9.30
N ALA A 398 -7.63 -17.55 9.22
CA ALA A 398 -8.89 -17.94 9.82
C ALA A 398 -9.46 -19.26 9.26
N LEU A 399 -9.31 -19.48 7.94
CA LEU A 399 -9.70 -20.73 7.29
C LEU A 399 -8.75 -21.88 7.67
N ALA A 400 -7.44 -21.65 7.62
CA ALA A 400 -6.42 -22.63 7.97
C ALA A 400 -6.56 -23.15 9.40
N CYS A 401 -6.93 -22.26 10.33
CA CYS A 401 -7.19 -22.59 11.73
C CYS A 401 -8.60 -23.16 11.99
N ARG A 402 -9.41 -23.33 10.95
CA ARG A 402 -10.81 -23.79 11.03
C ARG A 402 -11.68 -22.96 11.97
N LEU A 403 -11.41 -21.66 12.11
CA LEU A 403 -12.23 -20.79 12.96
C LEU A 403 -13.67 -20.68 12.45
N HIS A 404 -13.88 -20.86 11.14
CA HIS A 404 -15.19 -20.94 10.49
C HIS A 404 -16.04 -22.16 10.91
N GLN A 405 -15.45 -23.16 11.57
CA GLN A 405 -16.10 -24.42 11.96
C GLN A 405 -16.26 -24.58 13.48
N ILE A 406 -15.98 -23.55 14.27
CA ILE A 406 -16.17 -23.59 15.73
C ILE A 406 -17.63 -23.96 16.04
N ARG A 407 -17.82 -24.97 16.90
CA ARG A 407 -19.14 -25.52 17.26
C ARG A 407 -19.99 -26.00 16.08
N SER A 408 -19.37 -26.44 14.98
CA SER A 408 -20.10 -27.03 13.86
C SER A 408 -20.91 -28.26 14.29
N ALA A 409 -22.17 -28.30 13.87
CA ALA A 409 -23.04 -29.47 13.98
C ALA A 409 -22.72 -30.56 12.94
N ARG A 410 -21.88 -30.26 11.95
CA ARG A 410 -21.53 -31.20 10.88
C ARG A 410 -20.51 -32.23 11.38
N PRO A 411 -20.58 -33.49 10.93
CA PRO A 411 -19.56 -34.46 11.24
C PRO A 411 -18.22 -33.94 10.74
N SER A 412 -17.18 -33.98 11.58
CA SER A 412 -15.83 -33.64 11.16
C SER A 412 -15.39 -34.61 10.07
N THR A 413 -15.53 -34.22 8.81
CA THR A 413 -14.93 -34.96 7.69
C THR A 413 -13.43 -34.93 7.93
N GLY A 414 -12.81 -36.11 8.04
CA GLY A 414 -11.42 -36.30 8.44
C GLY A 414 -10.45 -35.33 7.76
N SER A 415 -9.40 -34.96 8.51
CA SER A 415 -8.43 -33.92 8.16
C SER A 415 -7.78 -34.11 6.78
N LEU A 416 -8.29 -33.43 5.77
CA LEU A 416 -7.67 -33.31 4.45
C LEU A 416 -6.82 -32.03 4.42
N GLY A 417 -5.61 -32.10 4.95
CA GLY A 417 -4.56 -31.08 4.74
C GLY A 417 -4.11 -30.32 5.99
N GLY A 418 -2.83 -30.52 6.35
CA GLY A 418 -2.02 -29.63 7.19
C GLY A 418 -2.26 -29.69 8.70
N ALA A 419 -1.59 -30.61 9.41
CA ALA A 419 -1.57 -30.66 10.88
C ALA A 419 -0.98 -29.40 11.57
N GLN A 420 -0.39 -28.48 10.80
CA GLN A 420 0.39 -27.35 11.31
C GLN A 420 -0.45 -26.21 11.90
N TYR A 421 -1.72 -26.06 11.50
CA TYR A 421 -2.61 -24.97 11.94
C TYR A 421 -3.82 -25.43 12.76
N ASN A 422 -3.85 -26.70 13.18
CA ASN A 422 -4.90 -27.18 14.07
C ASN A 422 -4.70 -26.60 15.47
N LEU A 423 -5.54 -25.65 15.86
CA LEU A 423 -5.54 -25.11 17.21
C LEU A 423 -5.98 -26.20 18.21
N PRO A 424 -5.36 -26.28 19.40
CA PRO A 424 -5.87 -27.12 20.47
C PRO A 424 -7.27 -26.65 20.89
N PRO A 425 -8.07 -27.46 21.60
CA PRO A 425 -9.30 -26.98 22.22
C PRO A 425 -9.06 -25.68 23.02
N PRO A 426 -10.03 -24.74 23.04
CA PRO A 426 -9.88 -23.52 23.83
C PRO A 426 -9.73 -23.86 25.31
N VAL A 427 -8.86 -23.15 26.01
CA VAL A 427 -8.57 -23.37 27.44
C VAL A 427 -9.76 -22.98 28.30
N ASP A 428 -10.47 -21.92 27.90
CA ASP A 428 -11.67 -21.44 28.57
C ASP A 428 -12.65 -20.76 27.60
N TYR A 429 -13.80 -20.35 28.12
CA TYR A 429 -14.84 -19.69 27.33
C TYR A 429 -14.42 -18.32 26.79
N ILE A 430 -13.47 -17.64 27.45
CA ILE A 430 -12.96 -16.36 26.96
C ILE A 430 -12.10 -16.62 25.72
N GLU A 431 -11.22 -17.63 25.73
CA GLU A 431 -10.42 -17.99 24.56
C GLU A 431 -11.31 -18.50 23.41
N GLU A 432 -12.36 -19.26 23.71
CA GLU A 432 -13.38 -19.61 22.72
C GLU A 432 -14.00 -18.34 22.10
N GLY A 433 -14.34 -17.36 22.94
CA GLY A 433 -14.86 -16.07 22.51
C GLY A 433 -13.88 -15.27 21.65
N GLU A 434 -12.59 -15.25 22.01
CA GLU A 434 -11.53 -14.62 21.21
C GLU A 434 -11.43 -15.26 19.82
N ARG A 435 -11.51 -16.59 19.72
CA ARG A 435 -11.47 -17.33 18.45
C ARG A 435 -12.70 -17.11 17.58
N VAL A 436 -13.90 -17.07 18.18
CA VAL A 436 -15.14 -16.73 17.47
C VAL A 436 -15.08 -15.29 16.96
N ASN A 437 -14.69 -14.34 17.81
CA ASN A 437 -14.59 -12.93 17.44
C ASN A 437 -13.50 -12.69 16.38
N ALA A 438 -12.39 -13.45 16.44
CA ALA A 438 -11.33 -13.42 15.43
C ALA A 438 -11.85 -13.73 14.03
N PHE A 439 -12.64 -14.81 13.89
CA PHE A 439 -13.27 -15.13 12.62
C PHE A 439 -14.17 -13.99 12.13
N TRP A 440 -15.04 -13.47 12.99
CA TRP A 440 -15.99 -12.43 12.59
C TRP A 440 -15.35 -11.08 12.30
N ALA A 441 -14.24 -10.72 12.97
CA ALA A 441 -13.45 -9.54 12.64
C ALA A 441 -12.81 -9.66 11.25
N ALA A 442 -12.19 -10.81 10.93
CA ALA A 442 -11.64 -11.07 9.61
C ALA A 442 -12.75 -11.12 8.53
N PHE A 443 -13.91 -11.70 8.85
CA PHE A 443 -15.07 -11.76 7.96
C PHE A 443 -15.62 -10.36 7.63
N VAL A 444 -15.82 -9.50 8.63
CA VAL A 444 -16.28 -8.13 8.43
C VAL A 444 -15.29 -7.36 7.55
N LEU A 445 -13.99 -7.46 7.84
CA LEU A 445 -12.94 -6.81 7.07
C LEU A 445 -12.99 -7.26 5.59
N ASP A 446 -12.99 -8.57 5.34
CA ASP A 446 -13.05 -9.17 3.99
C ASP A 446 -14.30 -8.73 3.22
N LYS A 447 -15.49 -8.85 3.80
CA LYS A 447 -16.75 -8.51 3.11
C LYS A 447 -16.86 -7.03 2.78
N CYS A 448 -16.50 -6.15 3.71
CA CYS A 448 -16.57 -4.72 3.51
C CYS A 448 -15.58 -4.25 2.44
N TRP A 449 -14.30 -4.62 2.56
CA TRP A 449 -13.27 -4.11 1.67
C TRP A 449 -13.25 -4.79 0.32
N SER A 450 -13.54 -6.09 0.19
CA SER A 450 -13.69 -6.71 -1.13
C SER A 450 -14.84 -6.09 -1.92
N THR A 451 -15.97 -5.79 -1.27
CA THR A 451 -17.10 -5.14 -1.92
C THR A 451 -16.74 -3.74 -2.43
N VAL A 452 -16.07 -2.94 -1.60
CA VAL A 452 -15.65 -1.58 -1.96
C VAL A 452 -14.60 -1.58 -3.07
N LEU A 453 -13.66 -2.53 -3.04
CA LEU A 453 -12.61 -2.66 -4.04
C LEU A 453 -13.08 -3.36 -5.33
N GLY A 454 -14.32 -3.88 -5.35
CA GLY A 454 -14.87 -4.64 -6.48
C GLY A 454 -14.16 -5.98 -6.70
N SER A 455 -13.56 -6.55 -5.66
CA SER A 455 -12.87 -7.84 -5.70
C SER A 455 -13.74 -8.96 -5.09
N SER A 456 -13.36 -10.22 -5.34
CA SER A 456 -14.05 -11.35 -4.70
C SER A 456 -13.57 -11.52 -3.26
N PRO A 457 -14.47 -11.71 -2.28
CA PRO A 457 -14.10 -11.97 -0.90
C PRO A 457 -13.42 -13.33 -0.76
N ALA A 458 -12.42 -13.43 0.13
CA ALA A 458 -11.71 -14.67 0.42
C ALA A 458 -12.56 -15.64 1.26
N LEU A 459 -13.37 -15.12 2.19
CA LEU A 459 -14.19 -15.91 3.11
C LEU A 459 -15.57 -16.19 2.50
N THR A 460 -15.64 -17.10 1.52
CA THR A 460 -16.90 -17.50 0.89
C THR A 460 -17.65 -18.54 1.73
N ASP A 461 -18.99 -18.46 1.82
CA ASP A 461 -19.80 -19.51 2.48
C ASP A 461 -20.20 -20.58 1.46
N ASP A 462 -19.23 -21.42 1.06
CA ASP A 462 -19.37 -22.41 -0.01
C ASP A 462 -18.90 -23.80 0.46
N ALA A 463 -19.86 -24.73 0.54
CA ALA A 463 -19.60 -26.11 0.93
C ALA A 463 -18.67 -26.83 -0.06
N SER A 464 -18.72 -26.50 -1.36
CA SER A 464 -17.86 -27.11 -2.38
C SER A 464 -16.38 -26.72 -2.24
N ARG A 465 -16.11 -25.61 -1.56
CA ARG A 465 -14.76 -25.10 -1.28
C ARG A 465 -14.31 -25.39 0.14
N CYS A 466 -15.04 -26.22 0.88
CA CYS A 466 -14.82 -26.49 2.30
C CYS A 466 -14.75 -25.22 3.17
N SER A 467 -15.36 -24.11 2.72
CA SER A 467 -15.30 -22.81 3.39
C SER A 467 -16.61 -22.46 4.10
N GLN A 468 -17.44 -23.48 4.36
CA GLN A 468 -18.75 -23.31 4.96
C GLN A 468 -18.68 -22.70 6.35
N ILE A 469 -19.51 -21.67 6.58
CA ILE A 469 -19.47 -20.91 7.82
C ILE A 469 -20.46 -21.50 8.82
N ASP A 470 -19.96 -22.34 9.72
CA ASP A 470 -20.75 -22.94 10.79
C ASP A 470 -20.54 -22.27 12.15
N VAL A 471 -19.49 -21.47 12.32
CA VAL A 471 -19.21 -20.69 13.54
C VAL A 471 -20.41 -19.85 13.96
N PRO A 472 -20.81 -19.84 15.24
CA PRO A 472 -21.98 -19.11 15.69
C PRO A 472 -21.74 -17.60 15.65
N TRP A 473 -22.83 -16.82 15.61
CA TRP A 473 -22.74 -15.36 15.75
C TRP A 473 -21.97 -14.97 17.02
N PRO A 474 -21.09 -13.97 16.96
CA PRO A 474 -20.25 -13.61 18.09
C PRO A 474 -21.08 -13.01 19.23
N LEU A 475 -20.69 -13.27 20.47
CA LEU A 475 -21.22 -12.58 21.64
C LEU A 475 -20.33 -11.41 22.03
N ASP A 476 -20.85 -10.49 22.84
CA ASP A 476 -20.00 -9.52 23.51
C ASP A 476 -19.05 -10.25 24.46
N MET A 477 -17.84 -9.72 24.63
CA MET A 477 -16.81 -10.38 25.43
C MET A 477 -17.27 -10.70 26.87
N ARG A 478 -18.05 -9.78 27.48
CA ARG A 478 -18.66 -9.98 28.81
C ARG A 478 -19.65 -11.15 28.86
N SER A 479 -20.25 -11.52 27.75
CA SER A 479 -21.16 -12.67 27.69
C SER A 479 -20.37 -13.97 27.74
N TYR A 480 -19.18 -14.05 27.14
CA TYR A 480 -18.33 -15.24 27.30
C TYR A 480 -17.85 -15.43 28.75
N GLU A 481 -17.66 -14.35 29.50
CA GLU A 481 -17.30 -14.40 30.93
C GLU A 481 -18.46 -14.92 31.81
N ASN A 482 -19.68 -14.43 31.57
CA ASN A 482 -20.80 -14.58 32.50
C ASN A 482 -21.89 -15.55 32.02
N HIS A 483 -22.08 -15.66 30.71
CA HIS A 483 -23.15 -16.41 30.05
C HIS A 483 -22.63 -17.08 28.76
N PRO A 484 -21.60 -17.95 28.85
CA PRO A 484 -21.02 -18.57 27.68
C PRO A 484 -22.03 -19.47 26.96
N PHE A 485 -21.69 -19.87 25.73
CA PHE A 485 -22.50 -20.84 25.01
C PHE A 485 -22.68 -22.13 25.81
N PRO A 486 -23.90 -22.69 25.89
CA PRO A 486 -24.13 -24.00 26.46
C PRO A 486 -23.19 -25.06 25.84
N SER A 487 -22.74 -26.04 26.61
CA SER A 487 -21.74 -27.03 26.15
C SER A 487 -22.23 -27.88 24.97
N ASP A 488 -23.53 -28.11 24.90
CA ASP A 488 -24.25 -28.84 23.84
C ASP A 488 -24.61 -27.96 22.63
N PHE A 489 -24.50 -26.64 22.74
CA PHE A 489 -24.83 -25.73 21.64
C PHE A 489 -23.93 -25.98 20.42
N ARG A 490 -24.58 -26.15 19.26
CA ARG A 490 -23.96 -26.31 17.94
C ARG A 490 -24.65 -25.42 16.92
N SER A 491 -23.90 -25.01 15.91
CA SER A 491 -24.37 -24.15 14.82
C SER A 491 -24.01 -24.75 13.46
N MET A 492 -24.75 -24.33 12.43
CA MET A 492 -24.49 -24.72 11.04
C MET A 492 -24.95 -23.61 10.10
N ALA A 493 -24.24 -23.42 8.99
CA ALA A 493 -24.63 -22.55 7.90
C ALA A 493 -25.06 -21.14 8.38
N THR A 494 -24.31 -20.55 9.31
CA THR A 494 -24.72 -19.38 10.10
C THR A 494 -25.11 -18.19 9.24
N VAL A 495 -24.33 -17.87 8.20
CA VAL A 495 -24.62 -16.76 7.29
C VAL A 495 -25.76 -17.12 6.33
N GLN A 496 -25.71 -18.31 5.72
CA GLN A 496 -26.78 -18.83 4.87
C GLN A 496 -28.15 -18.85 5.55
N MET A 497 -28.25 -19.27 6.81
CA MET A 497 -29.50 -19.30 7.58
C MET A 497 -30.05 -17.89 7.87
N PHE A 498 -29.16 -16.92 8.06
CA PHE A 498 -29.55 -15.51 8.22
C PHE A 498 -30.05 -14.90 6.91
N ILE A 499 -29.30 -15.09 5.81
CA ILE A 499 -29.69 -14.59 4.49
C ILE A 499 -30.98 -15.27 4.02
N GLY A 500 -31.10 -16.59 4.21
CA GLY A 500 -32.26 -17.41 3.87
C GLY A 500 -33.49 -17.16 4.74
N ASN A 501 -33.34 -16.43 5.87
CA ASN A 501 -34.41 -16.19 6.84
C ASN A 501 -35.00 -17.51 7.42
N THR A 502 -34.14 -18.48 7.69
CA THR A 502 -34.51 -19.82 8.16
C THR A 502 -34.00 -20.11 9.57
N GLY A 503 -33.12 -19.26 10.12
CA GLY A 503 -32.59 -19.41 11.48
C GLY A 503 -33.55 -18.86 12.54
N PRO A 504 -33.44 -19.30 13.81
CA PRO A 504 -34.14 -18.66 14.92
C PRO A 504 -33.75 -17.18 14.95
N GLU A 505 -34.74 -16.28 14.99
CA GLU A 505 -34.55 -14.82 15.12
C GLU A 505 -34.02 -14.44 16.52
N GLY A 506 -33.22 -15.31 17.15
CA GLY A 506 -32.72 -15.16 18.50
C GLY A 506 -31.77 -13.96 18.58
N ASN A 507 -32.20 -12.96 19.35
CA ASN A 507 -31.53 -12.04 20.30
C ASN A 507 -29.99 -11.86 20.33
N VAL A 508 -29.21 -12.34 19.36
CA VAL A 508 -27.76 -12.08 19.30
C VAL A 508 -27.57 -10.67 18.75
N ASN A 509 -27.45 -9.74 19.70
CA ASN A 509 -27.41 -8.29 19.52
C ASN A 509 -26.01 -7.71 19.76
N SER A 510 -24.96 -8.54 19.83
CA SER A 510 -23.59 -8.01 19.93
C SER A 510 -23.30 -7.12 18.73
N LEU A 511 -22.54 -6.05 18.95
CA LEU A 511 -22.24 -5.09 17.88
C LEU A 511 -21.48 -5.76 16.72
N LEU A 512 -20.56 -6.68 17.03
CA LEU A 512 -19.83 -7.45 16.02
C LEU A 512 -20.76 -8.36 15.21
N ALA A 513 -21.79 -8.97 15.84
CA ALA A 513 -22.77 -9.78 15.11
C ALA A 513 -23.62 -8.92 14.17
N LEU A 514 -24.06 -7.74 14.62
CA LEU A 514 -24.82 -6.80 13.79
C LEU A 514 -23.96 -6.28 12.63
N HIS A 515 -22.68 -5.99 12.87
CA HIS A 515 -21.72 -5.58 11.84
C HIS A 515 -21.49 -6.69 10.81
N ALA A 516 -21.25 -7.93 11.26
CA ALA A 516 -21.09 -9.07 10.36
C ALA A 516 -22.34 -9.34 9.51
N LYS A 517 -23.54 -9.23 10.11
CA LYS A 517 -24.82 -9.32 9.39
C LYS A 517 -24.94 -8.22 8.33
N ALA A 518 -24.66 -6.97 8.68
CA ALA A 518 -24.68 -5.84 7.74
C ALA A 518 -23.69 -6.02 6.58
N ALA A 519 -22.45 -6.42 6.88
CA ALA A 519 -21.40 -6.69 5.88
C ALA A 519 -21.80 -7.85 4.95
N SER A 520 -22.41 -8.91 5.48
CA SER A 520 -22.90 -10.03 4.68
C SER A 520 -24.04 -9.65 3.72
N LEU A 521 -24.91 -8.71 4.12
CA LEU A 521 -25.97 -8.18 3.26
C LEU A 521 -25.41 -7.28 2.16
N LEU A 522 -24.44 -6.43 2.49
CA LEU A 522 -23.73 -5.59 1.50
C LEU A 522 -23.05 -6.46 0.44
N GLU A 523 -22.28 -7.46 0.85
CA GLU A 523 -21.61 -8.35 -0.08
C GLU A 523 -22.60 -9.22 -0.87
N SER A 524 -23.70 -9.68 -0.25
CA SER A 524 -24.74 -10.42 -0.97
C SER A 524 -25.43 -9.56 -2.03
N ALA A 525 -25.69 -8.29 -1.74
CA ALA A 525 -26.24 -7.33 -2.70
C ALA A 525 -25.27 -7.11 -3.87
N HIS A 526 -23.98 -6.89 -3.56
CA HIS A 526 -22.94 -6.74 -4.56
C HIS A 526 -22.84 -7.97 -5.46
N ARG A 527 -22.70 -9.17 -4.87
CA ARG A 527 -22.55 -10.45 -5.59
C ARG A 527 -23.76 -10.76 -6.48
N LEU A 528 -24.98 -10.48 -6.01
CA LEU A 528 -26.18 -10.66 -6.82
C LEU A 528 -26.15 -9.72 -8.03
N VAL A 529 -25.85 -8.44 -7.80
CA VAL A 529 -25.80 -7.42 -8.85
C VAL A 529 -24.66 -7.64 -9.86
N SER A 530 -23.53 -8.24 -9.46
CA SER A 530 -22.47 -8.64 -10.40
C SER A 530 -22.95 -9.64 -11.46
N ARG A 531 -24.09 -10.33 -11.22
CA ARG A 531 -24.73 -11.27 -12.14
C ARG A 531 -26.12 -10.76 -12.54
N TRP A 532 -26.22 -9.45 -12.80
CA TRP A 532 -27.47 -8.78 -13.16
C TRP A 532 -28.16 -9.46 -14.34
N ASP A 533 -29.32 -10.06 -14.08
CA ASP A 533 -30.14 -10.75 -15.08
C ASP A 533 -31.63 -10.59 -14.74
N PRO A 534 -32.21 -9.40 -14.95
CA PRO A 534 -33.58 -9.11 -14.57
C PRO A 534 -34.60 -9.93 -15.36
N GLY A 535 -34.21 -10.57 -16.48
CA GLY A 535 -35.09 -11.44 -17.26
C GLY A 535 -35.26 -12.84 -16.65
N ASN A 536 -34.38 -13.22 -15.72
CA ASN A 536 -34.37 -14.55 -15.12
C ASN A 536 -35.26 -14.62 -13.87
N PRO A 537 -36.28 -15.50 -13.83
CA PRO A 537 -37.19 -15.63 -12.67
C PRO A 537 -36.47 -15.96 -11.36
N THR A 538 -35.40 -16.76 -11.42
CA THR A 538 -34.59 -17.10 -10.24
C THR A 538 -33.84 -15.88 -9.72
N PHE A 539 -33.30 -15.06 -10.61
CA PHE A 539 -32.68 -13.80 -10.23
C PHE A 539 -33.69 -12.85 -9.57
N GLN A 540 -34.88 -12.69 -10.15
CA GLN A 540 -35.94 -11.86 -9.58
C GLN A 540 -36.38 -12.35 -8.19
N GLY A 541 -36.54 -13.66 -8.02
CA GLY A 541 -36.85 -14.26 -6.72
C GLY A 541 -35.77 -13.95 -5.68
N ASN A 542 -34.50 -14.14 -6.04
CA ASN A 542 -33.36 -13.82 -5.16
C ASN A 542 -33.27 -12.32 -4.84
N PHE A 543 -33.55 -11.46 -5.81
CA PHE A 543 -33.57 -10.01 -5.64
C PHE A 543 -34.63 -9.58 -4.63
N ASN A 544 -35.88 -10.01 -4.83
CA ASN A 544 -37.00 -9.68 -3.95
C ASN A 544 -36.80 -10.24 -2.54
N HIS A 545 -36.24 -11.44 -2.44
CA HIS A 545 -35.89 -12.06 -1.15
C HIS A 545 -34.85 -11.25 -0.39
N LEU A 546 -33.75 -10.87 -1.07
CA LEU A 546 -32.68 -10.08 -0.46
C LEU A 546 -33.15 -8.68 -0.07
N ASP A 547 -33.95 -8.02 -0.90
CA ASP A 547 -34.55 -6.72 -0.60
C ASP A 547 -35.43 -6.79 0.66
N SER A 548 -36.30 -7.80 0.73
CA SER A 548 -37.15 -8.05 1.90
C SER A 548 -36.34 -8.37 3.16
N ARG A 549 -35.19 -9.03 3.03
CA ARG A 549 -34.29 -9.33 4.15
C ARG A 549 -33.55 -8.09 4.63
N LEU A 550 -33.11 -7.23 3.72
CA LEU A 550 -32.52 -5.92 4.04
C LEU A 550 -33.50 -5.06 4.85
N GLU A 551 -34.75 -4.92 4.40
CA GLU A 551 -35.76 -4.11 5.10
C GLU A 551 -36.07 -4.65 6.51
N ARG A 552 -36.24 -5.97 6.65
CA ARG A 552 -36.45 -6.59 7.96
C ARG A 552 -35.25 -6.37 8.89
N PHE A 553 -34.02 -6.50 8.37
CA PHE A 553 -32.84 -6.25 9.17
C PHE A 553 -32.74 -4.78 9.62
N LYS A 554 -33.00 -3.81 8.73
CA LYS A 554 -33.05 -2.38 9.09
C LYS A 554 -34.01 -2.10 10.25
N GLN A 555 -35.21 -2.68 10.20
CA GLN A 555 -36.23 -2.48 11.24
C GLN A 555 -35.84 -3.11 12.58
N SER A 556 -35.00 -4.15 12.56
CA SER A 556 -34.49 -4.79 13.77
C SER A 556 -33.32 -4.06 14.45
N LEU A 557 -32.69 -3.09 13.77
CA LEU A 557 -31.50 -2.41 14.30
C LEU A 557 -31.82 -1.47 15.47
N PRO A 558 -30.99 -1.43 16.52
CA PRO A 558 -31.10 -0.43 17.58
C PRO A 558 -31.00 1.00 17.04
N SER A 559 -31.85 1.89 17.54
CA SER A 559 -31.81 3.31 17.19
C SER A 559 -30.65 4.01 17.90
N ILE A 560 -29.81 4.72 17.14
CA ILE A 560 -28.67 5.50 17.67
C ILE A 560 -29.14 6.55 18.70
N SER A 561 -30.29 7.18 18.45
CA SER A 561 -30.83 8.23 19.32
C SER A 561 -31.24 7.75 20.72
N ARG A 562 -31.32 6.44 20.95
CA ARG A 562 -31.64 5.85 22.26
C ARG A 562 -30.40 5.43 23.06
N ILE A 563 -29.21 5.56 22.49
CA ILE A 563 -27.96 5.20 23.14
C ILE A 563 -27.48 6.38 24.00
N ASP A 564 -26.96 6.06 25.17
CA ASP A 564 -26.30 7.03 26.06
C ASP A 564 -25.17 7.77 25.28
N PRO A 565 -25.20 9.11 25.18
CA PRO A 565 -24.16 9.90 24.54
C PRO A 565 -22.74 9.65 25.09
N ALA A 566 -22.60 9.16 26.33
CA ALA A 566 -21.31 8.78 26.89
C ALA A 566 -20.71 7.51 26.25
N ARG A 567 -21.55 6.66 25.64
CA ARG A 567 -21.18 5.39 24.99
C ARG A 567 -20.83 5.59 23.52
N MET A 568 -19.80 6.40 23.29
CA MET A 568 -19.30 6.73 21.95
C MET A 568 -18.77 5.51 21.18
N ASP A 569 -18.32 4.46 21.88
CA ASP A 569 -17.98 3.16 21.31
C ASP A 569 -19.18 2.55 20.56
N ILE A 570 -20.34 2.47 21.23
CA ILE A 570 -21.57 1.92 20.65
C ILE A 570 -22.10 2.81 19.53
N ILE A 571 -22.07 4.13 19.70
CA ILE A 571 -22.59 5.09 18.72
C ILE A 571 -21.84 4.97 17.39
N ARG A 572 -20.50 4.84 17.43
CA ARG A 572 -19.70 4.68 16.21
C ARG A 572 -20.00 3.36 15.51
N ASP A 573 -20.01 2.25 16.23
CA ASP A 573 -20.31 0.93 15.66
C ASP A 573 -21.71 0.90 15.02
N LEU A 574 -22.74 1.38 15.72
CA LEU A 574 -24.09 1.46 15.16
C LEU A 574 -24.16 2.40 13.96
N PHE A 575 -23.42 3.51 13.97
CA PHE A 575 -23.38 4.40 12.82
C PHE A 575 -22.79 3.71 11.59
N VAL A 576 -21.72 2.93 11.74
CA VAL A 576 -21.16 2.09 10.67
C VAL A 576 -22.20 1.07 10.19
N ILE A 577 -22.85 0.35 11.11
CA ILE A 577 -23.84 -0.68 10.80
C ILE A 577 -25.02 -0.11 10.00
N HIS A 578 -25.63 0.98 10.47
CA HIS A 578 -26.75 1.63 9.76
C HIS A 578 -26.33 2.07 8.36
N THR A 579 -25.14 2.67 8.24
CA THR A 579 -24.61 3.14 6.96
C THR A 579 -24.36 1.98 6.00
N LEU A 580 -23.78 0.86 6.46
CA LEU A 580 -23.59 -0.34 5.66
C LEU A 580 -24.90 -0.88 5.08
N VAL A 581 -25.97 -0.91 5.87
CA VAL A 581 -27.26 -1.45 5.41
C VAL A 581 -27.95 -0.53 4.40
N HIS A 582 -27.83 0.80 4.55
CA HIS A 582 -28.26 1.74 3.54
C HIS A 582 -27.44 1.60 2.25
N THR A 583 -26.12 1.48 2.36
CA THR A 583 -25.25 1.23 1.20
C THR A 583 -25.57 -0.09 0.52
N ALA A 584 -25.87 -1.16 1.26
CA ALA A 584 -26.31 -2.44 0.69
C ALA A 584 -27.59 -2.30 -0.14
N THR A 585 -28.52 -1.44 0.30
CA THR A 585 -29.74 -1.12 -0.46
C THR A 585 -29.41 -0.34 -1.72
N ILE A 586 -28.53 0.66 -1.62
CA ILE A 586 -28.04 1.40 -2.78
C ILE A 586 -27.39 0.44 -3.78
N THR A 587 -26.53 -0.45 -3.32
CA THR A 587 -25.84 -1.43 -4.16
C THR A 587 -26.83 -2.35 -4.87
N LEU A 588 -27.83 -2.88 -4.17
CA LEU A 588 -28.84 -3.78 -4.76
C LEU A 588 -29.66 -3.09 -5.85
N HIS A 589 -30.12 -1.85 -5.60
CA HIS A 589 -31.01 -1.11 -6.51
C HIS A 589 -30.25 -0.26 -7.55
N LYS A 590 -28.93 -0.13 -7.48
CA LYS A 590 -28.15 0.67 -8.44
C LYS A 590 -28.44 0.30 -9.92
N PRO A 591 -28.55 -0.97 -10.32
CA PRO A 591 -28.81 -1.33 -11.71
C PRO A 591 -30.24 -1.08 -12.19
N THR A 592 -31.21 -0.90 -11.28
CA THR A 592 -32.60 -0.58 -11.68
C THR A 592 -32.75 0.86 -12.14
N GLU A 593 -31.75 1.71 -11.85
CA GLU A 593 -31.73 3.14 -12.15
C GLU A 593 -30.47 3.52 -12.97
N PRO A 594 -30.26 2.96 -14.18
CA PRO A 594 -29.00 3.08 -14.90
C PRO A 594 -28.76 4.48 -15.51
N GLN A 595 -29.83 5.20 -15.85
CA GLN A 595 -29.74 6.48 -16.57
C GLN A 595 -29.93 7.69 -15.64
N ALA A 596 -30.82 7.57 -14.65
CA ALA A 596 -31.26 8.68 -13.83
C ALA A 596 -31.66 8.18 -12.44
N VAL A 597 -31.27 8.93 -11.41
CA VAL A 597 -31.67 8.68 -10.02
C VAL A 597 -32.88 9.55 -9.72
N ALA A 598 -34.06 8.94 -9.62
CA ALA A 598 -35.28 9.67 -9.30
C ALA A 598 -35.35 10.00 -7.80
N SER A 599 -35.97 11.12 -7.44
CA SER A 599 -36.13 11.55 -6.04
C SER A 599 -37.06 10.65 -5.22
N ASN A 600 -37.90 9.85 -5.87
CA ASN A 600 -38.70 8.78 -5.26
C ASN A 600 -38.08 7.39 -5.49
N GLY A 601 -36.91 7.33 -6.11
CA GLY A 601 -36.17 6.10 -6.39
C GLY A 601 -35.63 5.43 -5.13
N ARG A 602 -35.41 4.12 -5.19
CA ARG A 602 -34.97 3.34 -4.02
C ARG A 602 -33.57 3.74 -3.57
N THR A 603 -32.67 4.04 -4.51
CA THR A 603 -31.31 4.45 -4.19
C THR A 603 -31.29 5.82 -3.52
N TRP A 604 -32.08 6.79 -4.00
CA TRP A 604 -32.20 8.12 -3.41
C TRP A 604 -32.78 8.08 -2.00
N ILE A 605 -33.86 7.31 -1.78
CA ILE A 605 -34.47 7.15 -0.45
C ILE A 605 -33.45 6.53 0.52
N ALA A 606 -32.70 5.51 0.09
CA ALA A 606 -31.66 4.92 0.93
C ALA A 606 -30.52 5.89 1.25
N ALA A 607 -30.06 6.68 0.26
CA ALA A 607 -28.99 7.66 0.43
C ALA A 607 -29.40 8.80 1.39
N THR A 608 -30.60 9.35 1.21
CA THR A 608 -31.13 10.40 2.10
C THR A 608 -31.41 9.89 3.50
N ALA A 609 -31.87 8.64 3.66
CA ALA A 609 -32.01 8.01 4.96
C ALA A 609 -30.66 7.82 5.67
N ALA A 610 -29.60 7.41 4.94
CA ALA A 610 -28.24 7.30 5.49
C ALA A 610 -27.70 8.65 5.98
N VAL A 611 -27.94 9.73 5.23
CA VAL A 611 -27.62 11.09 5.68
C VAL A 611 -28.46 11.49 6.89
N GLY A 612 -29.72 11.08 6.96
CA GLY A 612 -30.55 11.23 8.16
C GLY A 612 -29.97 10.52 9.39
N VAL A 613 -29.22 9.42 9.22
CA VAL A 613 -28.47 8.79 10.32
C VAL A 613 -27.29 9.67 10.73
N LEU A 614 -26.52 10.20 9.76
CA LEU A 614 -25.41 11.12 10.00
C LEU A 614 -25.83 12.36 10.81
N GLN A 615 -27.01 12.93 10.54
CA GLN A 615 -27.55 14.08 11.26
C GLN A 615 -27.86 13.81 12.75
N ARG A 616 -28.06 12.54 13.14
CA ARG A 616 -28.39 12.16 14.52
C ARG A 616 -27.14 11.96 15.39
N VAL A 617 -25.95 12.06 14.79
CA VAL A 617 -24.67 11.84 15.46
C VAL A 617 -23.96 13.18 15.63
N ASP A 618 -23.43 13.43 16.83
CA ASP A 618 -22.56 14.59 17.03
C ASP A 618 -21.18 14.34 16.41
N LEU A 619 -20.97 14.86 15.20
CA LEU A 619 -19.70 14.75 14.50
C LEU A 619 -18.52 15.40 15.24
N ASN A 620 -18.77 16.35 16.14
CA ASN A 620 -17.68 16.98 16.89
C ASN A 620 -17.04 16.03 17.90
N SER A 621 -17.80 15.08 18.45
CA SER A 621 -17.31 14.06 19.38
C SER A 621 -16.68 12.84 18.69
N ILE A 622 -16.80 12.71 17.37
CA ILE A 622 -16.18 11.62 16.58
C ILE A 622 -14.92 12.12 15.87
N GLN A 623 -13.78 12.00 16.54
CA GLN A 623 -12.47 12.35 15.96
C GLN A 623 -11.92 11.26 15.02
N TYR A 624 -12.33 10.02 15.23
CA TYR A 624 -11.93 8.86 14.44
C TYR A 624 -13.11 7.88 14.36
N ILE A 625 -13.24 7.21 13.20
CA ILE A 625 -14.25 6.19 12.90
C ILE A 625 -13.64 5.17 11.95
N ASN A 626 -14.23 3.98 11.87
CA ASN A 626 -13.83 2.92 10.95
C ASN A 626 -13.60 3.46 9.52
N PRO A 627 -12.43 3.21 8.90
CA PRO A 627 -12.07 3.78 7.60
C PRO A 627 -13.05 3.45 6.47
N ILE A 628 -13.80 2.36 6.59
CA ILE A 628 -14.84 1.98 5.62
C ILE A 628 -15.88 3.10 5.43
N MET A 629 -16.15 3.89 6.48
CA MET A 629 -17.13 4.97 6.44
C MET A 629 -16.86 5.99 5.35
N SER A 630 -15.59 6.29 5.09
CA SER A 630 -15.21 7.21 4.02
C SER A 630 -15.68 6.70 2.65
N MET A 631 -15.56 5.40 2.40
CA MET A 631 -15.97 4.75 1.15
C MET A 631 -17.50 4.66 1.03
N LEU A 632 -18.19 4.36 2.13
CA LEU A 632 -19.65 4.30 2.16
C LEU A 632 -20.27 5.68 1.93
N LEU A 633 -19.74 6.72 2.59
CA LEU A 633 -20.22 8.10 2.41
C LEU A 633 -19.98 8.62 1.00
N THR A 634 -18.86 8.26 0.35
CA THR A 634 -18.66 8.58 -1.08
C THR A 634 -19.70 7.89 -1.97
N THR A 635 -20.04 6.63 -1.69
CA THR A 635 -21.09 5.90 -2.42
C THR A 635 -22.46 6.58 -2.27
N ILE A 636 -22.77 7.06 -1.07
CA ILE A 636 -24.00 7.80 -0.78
C ILE A 636 -23.99 9.17 -1.49
N ALA A 637 -22.86 9.88 -1.46
CA ALA A 637 -22.69 11.17 -2.14
C ALA A 637 -22.86 11.05 -3.65
N ASP A 638 -22.31 10.00 -4.29
CA ASP A 638 -22.49 9.72 -5.72
C ASP A 638 -23.98 9.60 -6.10
N VAL A 639 -24.78 8.89 -5.31
CA VAL A 639 -26.23 8.79 -5.54
C VAL A 639 -26.90 10.15 -5.44
N ILE A 640 -26.53 10.97 -4.44
CA ILE A 640 -27.12 12.30 -4.26
C ILE A 640 -26.71 13.23 -5.41
N VAL A 641 -25.44 13.24 -5.84
CA VAL A 641 -24.98 14.01 -7.01
C VAL A 641 -25.78 13.61 -8.25
N ARG A 642 -25.90 12.31 -8.55
CA ARG A 642 -26.67 11.82 -9.70
C ARG A 642 -28.16 12.20 -9.63
N GLY A 643 -28.75 12.18 -8.44
CA GLY A 643 -30.14 12.62 -8.27
C GLY A 643 -30.33 14.13 -8.45
N ILE A 644 -29.37 14.96 -8.01
CA ILE A 644 -29.38 16.41 -8.28
C ILE A 644 -29.19 16.67 -9.77
N MET A 645 -28.27 15.98 -10.45
CA MET A 645 -28.10 16.10 -11.90
C MET A 645 -29.37 15.72 -12.66
N THR A 646 -30.08 14.67 -12.20
CA THR A 646 -31.38 14.27 -12.75
C THR A 646 -32.44 15.36 -12.53
N ALA A 647 -32.53 15.95 -11.33
CA ALA A 647 -33.45 17.05 -11.06
C ALA A 647 -33.11 18.30 -11.91
N LYS A 648 -31.82 18.56 -12.14
CA LYS A 648 -31.34 19.66 -12.99
C LYS A 648 -31.77 19.47 -14.44
N SER A 649 -31.59 18.27 -14.99
CA SER A 649 -31.99 17.96 -16.38
C SER A 649 -33.51 18.04 -16.60
N GLN A 650 -34.29 17.80 -15.54
CA GLN A 650 -35.75 17.94 -15.53
C GLN A 650 -36.24 19.37 -15.24
N ASN A 651 -35.35 20.35 -15.12
CA ASN A 651 -35.67 21.72 -14.71
C ASN A 651 -36.44 21.81 -13.37
N ALA A 652 -36.23 20.84 -12.48
CA ALA A 652 -36.89 20.76 -11.18
C ALA A 652 -36.12 21.52 -10.07
N ILE A 653 -34.98 22.14 -10.40
CA ILE A 653 -34.17 22.93 -9.46
C ILE A 653 -34.46 24.42 -9.63
N ASN A 654 -34.77 25.09 -8.54
CA ASN A 654 -34.92 26.54 -8.46
C ASN A 654 -34.18 27.11 -7.25
N ALA A 655 -34.12 28.44 -7.13
CA ALA A 655 -33.41 29.10 -6.04
C ALA A 655 -33.94 28.70 -4.64
N SER A 656 -35.23 28.33 -4.53
CA SER A 656 -35.85 27.98 -3.26
C SER A 656 -35.51 26.57 -2.77
N ASN A 657 -35.36 25.59 -3.67
CA ASN A 657 -35.11 24.19 -3.29
C ASN A 657 -33.63 23.76 -3.38
N ARG A 658 -32.79 24.52 -4.10
CA ARG A 658 -31.35 24.23 -4.23
C ARG A 658 -30.63 24.05 -2.88
N PRO A 659 -30.85 24.89 -1.84
CA PRO A 659 -30.17 24.71 -0.55
C PRO A 659 -30.52 23.38 0.12
N ALA A 660 -31.80 22.98 0.07
CA ALA A 660 -32.26 21.72 0.66
C ALA A 660 -31.70 20.50 -0.08
N LEU A 661 -31.56 20.59 -1.41
CA LEU A 661 -30.94 19.53 -2.22
C LEU A 661 -29.43 19.38 -1.97
N MET A 662 -28.72 20.49 -1.71
CA MET A 662 -27.28 20.48 -1.44
C MET A 662 -26.93 20.13 0.01
N ALA A 663 -27.86 20.31 0.96
CA ALA A 663 -27.61 20.08 2.38
C ALA A 663 -27.05 18.68 2.71
N PRO A 664 -27.56 17.57 2.12
CA PRO A 664 -26.99 16.25 2.34
C PRO A 664 -25.51 16.11 1.95
N LEU A 665 -25.11 16.69 0.81
CA LEU A 665 -23.73 16.65 0.33
C LEU A 665 -22.80 17.48 1.23
N ASN A 666 -23.25 18.65 1.68
CA ASN A 666 -22.50 19.48 2.61
C ASN A 666 -22.26 18.76 3.96
N GLN A 667 -23.23 17.97 4.44
CA GLN A 667 -23.08 17.17 5.66
C GLN A 667 -22.07 16.04 5.48
N ILE A 668 -22.11 15.34 4.34
CA ILE A 668 -21.11 14.31 4.01
C ILE A 668 -19.71 14.94 3.95
N LEU A 669 -19.56 16.08 3.29
CA LEU A 669 -18.28 16.80 3.23
C LEU A 669 -17.79 17.22 4.61
N ALA A 670 -18.67 17.72 5.48
CA ALA A 670 -18.29 18.10 6.84
C ALA A 670 -17.78 16.89 7.65
N ALA A 671 -18.40 15.72 7.48
CA ALA A 671 -17.95 14.49 8.13
C ALA A 671 -16.58 14.04 7.59
N LEU A 672 -16.41 13.99 6.27
CA LEU A 672 -15.13 13.62 5.65
C LEU A 672 -14.01 14.61 5.98
N ASP A 673 -14.31 15.91 6.02
CA ASP A 673 -13.37 16.97 6.44
C ASP A 673 -12.88 16.74 7.86
N ARG A 674 -13.78 16.45 8.79
CA ARG A 674 -13.45 16.16 10.19
C ARG A 674 -12.46 15.01 10.32
N TRP A 675 -12.72 13.91 9.61
CA TRP A 675 -11.88 12.70 9.70
C TRP A 675 -10.61 12.76 8.84
N SER A 676 -10.55 13.66 7.84
CA SER A 676 -9.38 13.87 6.96
C SER A 676 -8.10 14.27 7.70
N THR A 677 -8.22 14.74 8.94
CA THR A 677 -7.08 15.05 9.81
C THR A 677 -6.25 13.82 10.13
N ARG A 678 -6.91 12.67 10.36
CA ARG A 678 -6.27 11.42 10.81
C ARG A 678 -6.33 10.29 9.80
N SER A 679 -7.28 10.34 8.87
CA SER A 679 -7.50 9.33 7.83
C SER A 679 -7.13 9.90 6.47
N PRO A 680 -5.97 9.52 5.89
CA PRO A 680 -5.65 9.83 4.50
C PRO A 680 -6.72 9.36 3.50
N THR A 681 -7.40 8.24 3.78
CA THR A 681 -8.53 7.77 2.98
C THR A 681 -9.71 8.73 3.05
N ALA A 682 -10.10 9.22 4.23
CA ALA A 682 -11.14 10.25 4.35
C ALA A 682 -10.76 11.53 3.59
N ARG A 683 -9.48 11.94 3.63
CA ARG A 683 -8.96 13.06 2.86
C ARG A 683 -9.11 12.84 1.35
N ASN A 684 -8.76 11.65 0.87
CA ASN A 684 -8.91 11.30 -0.55
C ASN A 684 -10.37 11.30 -0.98
N GLN A 685 -11.24 10.63 -0.21
CA GLN A 685 -12.67 10.56 -0.48
C GLN A 685 -13.35 11.93 -0.43
N ARG A 686 -12.94 12.82 0.48
CA ARG A 686 -13.39 14.21 0.50
C ARG A 686 -13.10 14.93 -0.81
N MET A 687 -11.88 14.79 -1.36
CA MET A 687 -11.51 15.43 -2.63
C MET A 687 -12.38 14.92 -3.78
N ILE A 688 -12.65 13.61 -3.83
CA ILE A 688 -13.53 13.00 -4.84
C ILE A 688 -14.94 13.60 -4.76
N VAL A 689 -15.54 13.65 -3.57
CA VAL A 689 -16.89 14.23 -3.39
C VAL A 689 -16.92 15.71 -3.75
N GLN A 690 -15.89 16.48 -3.37
CA GLN A 690 -15.77 17.90 -3.74
C GLN A 690 -15.71 18.11 -5.25
N GLN A 691 -14.95 17.27 -5.95
CA GLN A 691 -14.84 17.33 -7.40
C GLN A 691 -16.19 17.02 -8.06
N SER A 692 -16.89 15.96 -7.64
CA SER A 692 -18.22 15.63 -8.17
C SER A 692 -19.27 16.72 -7.89
N MET A 693 -19.11 17.48 -6.81
CA MET A 693 -19.97 18.63 -6.51
C MET A 693 -19.70 19.85 -7.39
N ALA A 694 -18.47 20.03 -7.87
CA ALA A 694 -18.12 21.14 -8.75
C ALA A 694 -18.83 21.03 -10.12
N ASP A 695 -19.24 19.82 -10.50
CA ASP A 695 -19.96 19.53 -11.74
C ASP A 695 -21.49 19.84 -11.66
N LEU A 696 -22.01 20.24 -10.48
CA LEU A 696 -23.44 20.55 -10.21
C LEU A 696 -23.82 22.02 -10.41
#